data_AF-A0A5R9GA91-F1
#
_entry.id   AF-A0A5R9GA91-F1
#
_cell.length_a   1.000
_cell.length_b   1.000
_cell.length_c   1.000
_cell.angle_alpha   90.00
_cell.angle_beta   90.00
_cell.angle_gamma   90.00
#
_symmetry.space_group_name_H-M   'P 1'
#
loop_
_entity.id
_entity.type
_entity.pdbx_description
1 polymer ?
#
loop_
_entity_poly.entity_id
_entity_poly.type
_entity_poly.pdbx_seq_one_letter_code
_entity_poly.pdbx_strand_id
1 'polypeptide(L)'
;MKRSKKGLALVLTIALFASVLTACMGGGDSGGNASPAPSATPTATPSASGDGFQPLPTDVQESSDLSDWTGNSLDLTVWFAHGTTADIDQRKSEGDVVNPEIKRVTGVSLNSDKWFDNNGQTADVKLGLLAASNDWPHIGSNVPVKDLVEADKIYDLTELLPKYAPNIMKKIVQNPAFSTIFGGPNNGDTRVTGGFEGKIYGVPLNIRDYIPEGIDISKTLYSPVEWDFVWVRDDILKKLYPNAKTRKELEQLLETQGHFTENDIFDVPINSKEDFYKFLYDIDALNTKEGSQNVETFFTFSGGDNWPLLTFLSGALNGHTARSNYFTYWDKEEQKVKWMYKEPFFIDTLREMNRLLRDGVASKEAFVDPANTFREKLDNGLYAVSYAWHEPSRELLEKSGKPYGYRRVFLNIPPNSAKFPITTPNPVPNENIVIFKDSVKEEDVPQILRWLDYLVSDAGENLRWWGPRSAGLFEEANDKRQFKDQELADHFVYNKPTDKALYYNLFNGGRESGNRTGVFTFMNNNGASVIHNEFHPEFHYERKPDANLVNTYFNSTRVRKLDMVQTGILPNITSFTATIPEVEETWKARQAFEDALVKVLAASSEAQFEQLYNEFVTLAEQSGYDDATLALIDRTFREENAEYMDNLK
;
A
#
# COMPACT_ATOMS: atom_id res chain seq x y z
N MET A 1 -41.35 16.82 -20.66
CA MET A 1 -42.35 17.28 -19.67
C MET A 1 -41.63 17.85 -18.46
N LYS A 2 -41.94 19.10 -18.10
CA LYS A 2 -41.44 19.84 -16.92
C LYS A 2 -42.27 19.51 -15.66
N ARG A 3 -41.62 19.59 -14.48
CA ARG A 3 -42.08 20.00 -13.11
C ARG A 3 -41.37 19.09 -12.08
N SER A 4 -40.43 19.50 -11.23
CA SER A 4 -40.24 20.62 -10.29
C SER A 4 -41.09 20.58 -9.00
N LYS A 5 -40.38 20.55 -7.85
CA LYS A 5 -40.54 21.25 -6.54
C LYS A 5 -39.74 20.47 -5.48
N LYS A 6 -38.63 20.92 -4.88
CA LYS A 6 -38.32 22.07 -3.97
C LYS A 6 -39.03 22.05 -2.61
N GLY A 7 -38.22 22.13 -1.53
CA GLY A 7 -38.54 22.45 -0.13
C GLY A 7 -38.07 21.31 0.80
N LEU A 8 -37.26 21.49 1.85
CA LEU A 8 -37.09 22.62 2.77
C LEU A 8 -35.69 22.57 3.42
N ALA A 9 -35.13 23.72 3.80
CA ALA A 9 -33.88 23.87 4.52
C ALA A 9 -34.11 24.57 5.88
N LEU A 10 -33.19 24.28 6.81
CA LEU A 10 -32.73 25.10 7.95
C LEU A 10 -33.67 25.28 9.16
N VAL A 11 -33.15 25.05 10.37
CA VAL A 11 -32.97 26.09 11.42
C VAL A 11 -32.47 25.53 12.79
N LEU A 12 -31.35 26.16 13.20
CA LEU A 12 -30.84 26.56 14.52
C LEU A 12 -30.09 25.66 15.52
N THR A 13 -29.09 26.38 16.02
CA THR A 13 -27.93 26.17 16.88
C THR A 13 -28.21 26.55 18.35
N ILE A 14 -27.22 26.27 19.23
CA ILE A 14 -26.93 26.85 20.57
C ILE A 14 -27.37 25.99 21.78
N ALA A 15 -26.40 25.44 22.52
CA ALA A 15 -25.95 26.00 23.81
C ALA A 15 -24.81 25.17 24.43
N LEU A 16 -23.75 25.87 24.83
CA LEU A 16 -22.57 25.40 25.57
C LEU A 16 -22.64 25.94 27.02
N PHE A 17 -21.92 25.28 27.92
CA PHE A 17 -21.42 25.70 29.26
C PHE A 17 -22.10 25.23 30.57
N ALA A 18 -21.31 24.40 31.27
CA ALA A 18 -20.77 24.52 32.66
C ALA A 18 -21.61 24.32 33.92
N SER A 19 -21.14 23.40 34.77
CA SER A 19 -20.87 23.56 36.23
C SER A 19 -20.24 22.26 36.77
N VAL A 20 -18.93 22.19 37.09
CA VAL A 20 -18.26 22.49 38.39
C VAL A 20 -18.70 21.61 39.58
N LEU A 21 -17.78 20.70 39.95
CA LEU A 21 -17.34 20.23 41.28
C LEU A 21 -18.34 20.17 42.46
N THR A 22 -18.43 19.00 43.09
CA THR A 22 -18.27 18.89 44.55
C THR A 22 -17.77 17.50 44.97
N ALA A 23 -16.82 17.53 45.90
CA ALA A 23 -16.08 16.40 46.48
C ALA A 23 -16.85 15.68 47.59
N CYS A 24 -16.44 14.45 47.92
CA CYS A 24 -16.40 13.96 49.30
C CYS A 24 -15.29 12.91 49.49
N MET A 25 -14.46 13.15 50.52
CA MET A 25 -13.34 12.36 51.01
C MET A 25 -13.75 11.14 51.83
N GLY A 26 -12.80 10.19 51.96
CA GLY A 26 -12.60 9.30 53.12
C GLY A 26 -11.91 8.00 52.68
N GLY A 27 -10.80 7.51 53.21
CA GLY A 27 -9.92 7.90 54.31
C GLY A 27 -9.19 6.65 54.85
N GLY A 28 -7.85 6.70 54.93
CA GLY A 28 -6.95 5.85 55.75
C GLY A 28 -6.65 4.41 55.29
N ASP A 29 -5.52 3.78 55.56
CA ASP A 29 -4.21 4.20 56.11
C ASP A 29 -3.20 3.02 55.92
N SER A 30 -1.90 3.35 55.90
CA SER A 30 -0.66 2.58 56.22
C SER A 30 -0.58 1.04 56.03
N GLY A 31 0.50 0.40 55.58
CA GLY A 31 1.93 0.71 55.43
C GLY A 31 2.74 -0.58 55.69
N GLY A 32 3.87 -0.81 55.00
CA GLY A 32 4.75 -1.94 55.31
C GLY A 32 5.82 -2.23 54.25
N ASN A 33 7.06 -1.86 54.56
CA ASN A 33 8.25 -1.90 53.71
C ASN A 33 9.11 -3.15 54.03
N ALA A 34 9.63 -3.86 53.03
CA ALA A 34 10.80 -4.77 53.18
C ALA A 34 11.46 -5.12 51.83
N SER A 35 12.78 -4.95 51.77
CA SER A 35 13.76 -5.50 50.78
C SER A 35 14.92 -6.12 51.61
N PRO A 36 15.90 -6.92 51.08
CA PRO A 36 16.26 -7.21 49.67
C PRO A 36 16.77 -8.66 49.30
N ALA A 37 16.88 -8.94 47.98
CA ALA A 37 17.90 -9.74 47.21
C ALA A 37 18.05 -11.29 47.38
N PRO A 38 18.72 -12.05 46.47
CA PRO A 38 18.87 -11.99 45.00
C PRO A 38 18.63 -13.36 44.26
N SER A 39 18.67 -13.33 42.91
CA SER A 39 18.99 -14.41 41.93
C SER A 39 18.07 -15.63 41.74
N ALA A 40 17.54 -15.79 40.51
CA ALA A 40 17.71 -16.97 39.64
C ALA A 40 16.84 -16.81 38.37
N THR A 41 17.45 -16.98 37.20
CA THR A 41 16.78 -17.06 35.90
C THR A 41 15.99 -18.38 35.80
N PRO A 42 14.69 -18.40 35.47
CA PRO A 42 14.02 -19.62 35.06
C PRO A 42 13.71 -19.59 33.56
N THR A 43 14.33 -20.51 32.83
CA THR A 43 13.87 -20.99 31.53
C THR A 43 12.47 -21.60 31.74
N ALA A 44 11.43 -20.93 31.27
CA ALA A 44 10.06 -21.42 31.38
C ALA A 44 9.64 -22.12 30.08
N THR A 45 9.48 -23.44 30.15
CA THR A 45 8.53 -24.17 29.31
C THR A 45 7.12 -23.64 29.63
N PRO A 46 6.22 -23.42 28.64
CA PRO A 46 4.92 -22.83 28.92
C PRO A 46 4.11 -23.76 29.83
N SER A 47 3.84 -23.30 31.05
CA SER A 47 2.85 -23.91 31.93
C SER A 47 1.47 -23.60 31.37
N ALA A 48 0.67 -24.63 31.11
CA ALA A 48 -0.71 -24.51 30.69
C ALA A 48 -1.50 -23.56 31.61
N SER A 49 -2.17 -22.58 31.01
CA SER A 49 -3.15 -21.72 31.69
C SER A 49 -4.38 -22.55 32.09
N GLY A 50 -4.95 -22.23 33.25
CA GLY A 50 -5.98 -23.02 33.94
C GLY A 50 -7.38 -23.08 33.28
N ASP A 51 -7.53 -22.66 32.03
CA ASP A 51 -8.84 -22.48 31.37
C ASP A 51 -9.13 -23.54 30.28
N GLY A 52 -8.24 -24.52 30.07
CA GLY A 52 -8.42 -25.58 29.08
C GLY A 52 -8.25 -25.15 27.61
N PHE A 53 -8.11 -23.86 27.33
CA PHE A 53 -7.79 -23.33 26.01
C PHE A 53 -6.39 -23.75 25.54
N GLN A 54 -6.28 -24.21 24.29
CA GLN A 54 -5.01 -24.63 23.69
C GLN A 54 -4.55 -23.60 22.64
N PRO A 55 -3.46 -22.84 22.89
CA PRO A 55 -2.83 -21.99 21.90
C PRO A 55 -2.31 -22.79 20.69
N LEU A 56 -2.01 -22.12 19.58
CA LEU A 56 -1.37 -22.79 18.44
C LEU A 56 0.10 -23.08 18.75
N PRO A 57 0.64 -24.22 18.30
CA PRO A 57 2.08 -24.42 18.28
C PRO A 57 2.78 -23.42 17.35
N THR A 58 4.06 -23.15 17.59
CA THR A 58 4.85 -22.12 16.84
C THR A 58 5.89 -22.71 15.89
N ASP A 59 5.87 -24.03 15.75
CA ASP A 59 6.80 -24.88 15.01
C ASP A 59 6.09 -25.83 14.04
N VAL A 60 4.76 -25.69 13.87
CA VAL A 60 3.98 -26.45 12.90
C VAL A 60 3.81 -25.63 11.61
N GLN A 61 4.31 -26.18 10.51
CA GLN A 61 4.27 -25.55 9.19
C GLN A 61 3.07 -25.95 8.34
N GLU A 62 2.31 -26.94 8.78
CA GLU A 62 1.21 -27.53 8.00
C GLU A 62 -0.10 -27.48 8.77
N SER A 63 -1.14 -26.94 8.12
CA SER A 63 -2.49 -26.92 8.66
C SER A 63 -3.00 -28.33 8.96
N SER A 64 -2.67 -29.28 8.08
CA SER A 64 -3.10 -30.68 8.18
C SER A 64 -2.49 -31.43 9.37
N ASP A 65 -1.40 -30.92 9.94
CA ASP A 65 -0.74 -31.49 11.11
C ASP A 65 -1.30 -30.87 12.43
N LEU A 66 -2.18 -29.87 12.32
CA LEU A 66 -2.94 -29.31 13.44
C LEU A 66 -4.22 -30.11 13.70
N SER A 67 -4.51 -30.30 14.99
CA SER A 67 -5.75 -30.91 15.48
C SER A 67 -6.99 -30.09 15.13
N ASP A 68 -8.12 -30.76 14.92
CA ASP A 68 -9.42 -30.12 14.78
C ASP A 68 -9.78 -29.31 16.03
N TRP A 69 -10.43 -28.17 15.83
CA TRP A 69 -11.06 -27.40 16.88
C TRP A 69 -12.26 -28.15 17.44
N THR A 70 -12.31 -28.31 18.77
CA THR A 70 -13.36 -29.06 19.47
C THR A 70 -14.32 -28.17 20.25
N GLY A 71 -14.06 -26.86 20.32
CA GLY A 71 -14.94 -25.89 20.95
C GLY A 71 -16.10 -25.46 20.06
N ASN A 72 -16.81 -24.42 20.50
CA ASN A 72 -17.89 -23.82 19.72
C ASN A 72 -17.37 -23.19 18.42
N SER A 73 -18.20 -23.15 17.38
CA SER A 73 -17.87 -22.41 16.16
C SER A 73 -18.30 -20.96 16.28
N LEU A 74 -17.50 -20.04 15.74
CA LEU A 74 -17.83 -18.61 15.63
C LEU A 74 -18.00 -18.23 14.15
N ASP A 75 -19.00 -17.41 13.86
CA ASP A 75 -19.27 -16.87 12.53
C ASP A 75 -19.24 -15.35 12.58
N LEU A 76 -18.11 -14.75 12.19
CA LEU A 76 -17.80 -13.35 12.43
C LEU A 76 -18.25 -12.45 11.28
N THR A 77 -18.74 -11.27 11.63
CA THR A 77 -19.06 -10.18 10.69
C THR A 77 -17.93 -9.15 10.70
N VAL A 78 -17.69 -8.51 9.55
CA VAL A 78 -16.52 -7.65 9.32
C VAL A 78 -16.94 -6.29 8.82
N TRP A 79 -16.43 -5.23 9.45
CA TRP A 79 -16.35 -3.90 8.84
C TRP A 79 -14.98 -3.70 8.19
N PHE A 80 -14.96 -3.49 6.89
CA PHE A 80 -13.74 -3.19 6.13
C PHE A 80 -13.64 -1.68 5.85
N ALA A 81 -12.90 -0.95 6.67
CA ALA A 81 -12.82 0.52 6.62
C ALA A 81 -11.76 1.01 5.63
N HIS A 82 -11.92 0.69 4.35
CA HIS A 82 -11.00 1.09 3.28
C HIS A 82 -11.32 2.50 2.71
N GLY A 83 -10.57 2.94 1.69
CA GLY A 83 -10.76 4.26 1.05
C GLY A 83 -12.11 4.44 0.32
N THR A 84 -12.30 5.56 -0.35
CA THR A 84 -13.60 5.87 -1.01
C THR A 84 -13.81 5.17 -2.36
N THR A 85 -12.83 4.37 -2.82
CA THR A 85 -12.74 3.92 -4.23
C THR A 85 -12.57 2.42 -4.45
N ALA A 86 -12.53 1.58 -3.41
CA ALA A 86 -12.47 0.12 -3.57
C ALA A 86 -13.83 -0.54 -3.26
N ASP A 87 -14.08 -1.73 -3.81
CA ASP A 87 -15.21 -2.57 -3.41
C ASP A 87 -14.68 -3.75 -2.59
N ILE A 88 -15.50 -4.25 -1.66
CA ILE A 88 -15.21 -5.52 -0.98
C ILE A 88 -15.35 -6.67 -2.00
N ASP A 89 -14.33 -7.51 -2.11
CA ASP A 89 -14.42 -8.75 -2.87
C ASP A 89 -15.27 -9.78 -2.13
N GLN A 90 -16.48 -10.00 -2.65
CA GLN A 90 -17.47 -10.94 -2.10
C GLN A 90 -17.62 -12.21 -2.95
N ARG A 91 -16.66 -12.50 -3.84
CA ARG A 91 -16.68 -13.74 -4.61
C ARG A 91 -16.65 -14.95 -3.67
N LYS A 92 -17.28 -16.03 -4.13
CA LYS A 92 -17.35 -17.32 -3.43
C LYS A 92 -17.06 -18.41 -4.43
N SER A 93 -16.40 -19.47 -3.96
CA SER A 93 -16.15 -20.66 -4.76
C SER A 93 -16.66 -21.91 -4.05
N GLU A 94 -17.28 -22.80 -4.80
CA GLU A 94 -17.63 -24.15 -4.32
C GLU A 94 -16.41 -25.06 -4.15
N GLY A 95 -15.28 -24.70 -4.77
CA GLY A 95 -13.99 -25.40 -4.68
C GLY A 95 -13.07 -24.93 -3.56
N ASP A 96 -13.54 -24.03 -2.70
CA ASP A 96 -12.72 -23.40 -1.65
C ASP A 96 -12.14 -24.46 -0.68
N VAL A 97 -10.81 -24.55 -0.64
CA VAL A 97 -10.09 -25.47 0.27
C VAL A 97 -9.45 -24.75 1.46
N VAL A 98 -9.49 -23.42 1.49
CA VAL A 98 -8.80 -22.60 2.49
C VAL A 98 -9.73 -22.25 3.65
N ASN A 99 -10.93 -21.71 3.38
CA ASN A 99 -11.86 -21.34 4.44
C ASN A 99 -12.33 -22.54 5.28
N PRO A 100 -12.66 -23.70 4.69
CA PRO A 100 -13.02 -24.88 5.48
C PRO A 100 -11.88 -25.36 6.38
N GLU A 101 -10.63 -25.25 5.92
CA GLU A 101 -9.47 -25.64 6.70
C GLU A 101 -9.20 -24.68 7.86
N ILE A 102 -9.30 -23.37 7.64
CA ILE A 102 -9.25 -22.36 8.72
C ILE A 102 -10.31 -22.68 9.76
N LYS A 103 -11.55 -22.96 9.34
CA LYS A 103 -12.64 -23.33 10.25
C LYS A 103 -12.34 -24.62 11.00
N ARG A 104 -11.79 -25.64 10.35
CA ARG A 104 -11.41 -26.90 11.00
C ARG A 104 -10.42 -26.66 12.14
N VAL A 105 -9.39 -25.84 11.91
CA VAL A 105 -8.29 -25.61 12.87
C VAL A 105 -8.66 -24.65 14.00
N THR A 106 -9.55 -23.69 13.72
CA THR A 106 -9.82 -22.54 14.62
C THR A 106 -11.26 -22.48 15.14
N GLY A 107 -12.19 -23.17 14.48
CA GLY A 107 -13.63 -23.03 14.70
C GLY A 107 -14.22 -21.71 14.19
N VAL A 108 -13.42 -20.83 13.59
CA VAL A 108 -13.85 -19.51 13.13
C VAL A 108 -14.19 -19.53 11.64
N SER A 109 -15.27 -18.85 11.27
CA SER A 109 -15.65 -18.55 9.89
C SER A 109 -15.98 -17.06 9.76
N LEU A 110 -15.87 -16.51 8.56
CA LEU A 110 -16.26 -15.13 8.28
C LEU A 110 -17.53 -15.11 7.42
N ASN A 111 -18.54 -14.38 7.88
CA ASN A 111 -19.84 -14.28 7.22
C ASN A 111 -19.81 -13.20 6.11
N SER A 112 -19.32 -13.57 4.93
CA SER A 112 -19.10 -12.63 3.82
C SER A 112 -20.38 -11.93 3.32
N ASP A 113 -21.56 -12.52 3.54
CA ASP A 113 -22.85 -11.89 3.19
C ASP A 113 -23.19 -10.68 4.08
N LYS A 114 -22.53 -10.56 5.23
CA LYS A 114 -22.72 -9.47 6.21
C LYS A 114 -21.51 -8.55 6.31
N TRP A 115 -20.57 -8.67 5.39
CA TRP A 115 -19.45 -7.74 5.31
C TRP A 115 -19.94 -6.40 4.75
N PHE A 116 -19.40 -5.32 5.29
CA PHE A 116 -19.70 -3.99 4.80
C PHE A 116 -18.48 -3.08 4.87
N ASP A 117 -18.47 -2.07 4.01
CA ASP A 117 -17.44 -1.04 3.98
C ASP A 117 -18.02 0.35 4.30
N ASN A 118 -17.26 1.37 3.92
CA ASN A 118 -17.60 2.77 4.10
C ASN A 118 -18.60 3.30 3.05
N ASN A 119 -19.02 2.49 2.07
CA ASN A 119 -20.00 2.86 1.05
C ASN A 119 -19.66 4.19 0.35
N GLY A 120 -18.39 4.35 -0.06
CA GLY A 120 -17.85 5.56 -0.69
C GLY A 120 -17.60 6.76 0.25
N GLN A 121 -17.81 6.60 1.56
CA GLN A 121 -17.53 7.62 2.58
C GLN A 121 -16.15 7.41 3.22
N THR A 122 -15.71 8.36 4.07
CA THR A 122 -14.54 8.16 4.92
C THR A 122 -14.87 7.23 6.09
N ALA A 123 -13.84 6.60 6.66
CA ALA A 123 -13.99 5.72 7.82
C ALA A 123 -14.62 6.44 9.03
N ASP A 124 -14.29 7.72 9.24
CA ASP A 124 -14.82 8.53 10.36
C ASP A 124 -16.33 8.76 10.25
N VAL A 125 -16.82 9.01 9.03
CA VAL A 125 -18.26 9.15 8.77
C VAL A 125 -18.96 7.82 9.04
N LYS A 126 -18.38 6.71 8.58
CA LYS A 126 -18.92 5.38 8.82
C LYS A 126 -18.93 5.02 10.30
N LEU A 127 -17.86 5.36 11.03
CA LEU A 127 -17.76 5.20 12.48
C LEU A 127 -18.91 5.91 13.20
N GLY A 128 -19.20 7.16 12.83
CA GLY A 128 -20.31 7.93 13.41
C GLY A 128 -21.68 7.27 13.18
N LEU A 129 -21.89 6.65 12.02
CA LEU A 129 -23.13 5.91 11.72
C LEU A 129 -23.26 4.62 12.54
N LEU A 130 -22.16 3.88 12.72
CA LEU A 130 -22.13 2.69 13.56
C LEU A 130 -22.40 3.06 15.03
N ALA A 131 -21.77 4.12 15.52
CA ALA A 131 -21.99 4.63 16.88
C ALA A 131 -23.45 5.06 17.11
N ALA A 132 -24.10 5.69 16.12
CA ALA A 132 -25.50 6.11 16.22
C ALA A 132 -26.50 4.95 16.16
N SER A 133 -26.19 3.89 15.39
CA SER A 133 -27.05 2.70 15.25
C SER A 133 -26.80 1.65 16.33
N ASN A 134 -25.63 1.69 16.97
CA ASN A 134 -25.13 0.67 17.89
C ASN A 134 -25.12 -0.75 17.27
N ASP A 135 -24.92 -0.83 15.97
CA ASP A 135 -24.86 -2.08 15.19
C ASP A 135 -23.40 -2.39 14.84
N TRP A 136 -22.62 -2.80 15.85
CA TRP A 136 -21.20 -3.07 15.68
C TRP A 136 -20.94 -4.45 15.07
N PRO A 137 -19.95 -4.60 14.17
CA PRO A 137 -19.53 -5.92 13.68
C PRO A 137 -18.77 -6.68 14.77
N HIS A 138 -18.42 -7.94 14.52
CA HIS A 138 -17.53 -8.69 15.45
C HIS A 138 -16.09 -8.18 15.38
N ILE A 139 -15.59 -7.94 14.16
CA ILE A 139 -14.24 -7.42 13.91
C ILE A 139 -14.26 -6.22 12.97
N GLY A 140 -13.27 -5.35 13.12
CA GLY A 140 -13.00 -4.24 12.22
C GLY A 140 -11.64 -4.40 11.57
N SER A 141 -11.54 -4.08 10.29
CA SER A 141 -10.29 -4.06 9.55
C SER A 141 -10.01 -2.67 9.00
N ASN A 142 -8.77 -2.19 9.17
CA ASN A 142 -8.31 -0.85 8.78
C ASN A 142 -9.12 0.30 9.43
N VAL A 143 -9.56 0.10 10.67
CA VAL A 143 -10.43 1.05 11.38
C VAL A 143 -9.63 2.10 12.17
N PRO A 144 -10.24 3.25 12.53
CA PRO A 144 -9.63 4.27 13.39
C PRO A 144 -9.52 3.78 14.85
N VAL A 145 -8.39 3.16 15.19
CA VAL A 145 -8.18 2.53 16.50
C VAL A 145 -8.30 3.53 17.66
N LYS A 146 -7.68 4.71 17.56
CA LYS A 146 -7.71 5.71 18.64
C LYS A 146 -9.15 6.08 19.05
N ASP A 147 -9.99 6.45 18.08
CA ASP A 147 -11.38 6.85 18.35
C ASP A 147 -12.20 5.70 18.94
N LEU A 148 -11.95 4.47 18.49
CA LEU A 148 -12.60 3.27 19.03
C LEU A 148 -12.19 2.93 20.46
N VAL A 149 -10.92 3.19 20.82
CA VAL A 149 -10.44 3.05 22.20
C VAL A 149 -11.06 4.11 23.10
N GLU A 150 -11.06 5.37 22.68
CA GLU A 150 -11.65 6.48 23.45
C GLU A 150 -13.17 6.30 23.66
N ALA A 151 -13.84 5.64 22.70
CA ALA A 151 -15.25 5.27 22.80
C ALA A 151 -15.52 3.93 23.52
N ASP A 152 -14.48 3.28 24.06
CA ASP A 152 -14.53 1.98 24.74
C ASP A 152 -15.19 0.85 23.91
N LYS A 153 -14.95 0.84 22.59
CA LYS A 153 -15.61 -0.11 21.66
C LYS A 153 -14.82 -1.36 21.36
N ILE A 154 -13.51 -1.36 21.58
CA ILE A 154 -12.62 -2.48 21.20
C ILE A 154 -11.82 -3.02 22.38
N TYR A 155 -11.48 -4.31 22.33
CA TYR A 155 -10.67 -4.98 23.36
C TYR A 155 -9.23 -4.48 23.41
N ASP A 156 -8.68 -4.34 24.62
CA ASP A 156 -7.25 -4.21 24.87
C ASP A 156 -6.61 -5.60 24.80
N LEU A 157 -5.73 -5.82 23.82
CA LEU A 157 -5.12 -7.11 23.53
C LEU A 157 -3.77 -7.30 24.24
N THR A 158 -3.28 -6.29 24.97
CA THR A 158 -1.93 -6.25 25.56
C THR A 158 -1.63 -7.49 26.42
N GLU A 159 -2.56 -7.86 27.30
CA GLU A 159 -2.43 -9.03 28.19
C GLU A 159 -2.97 -10.33 27.58
N LEU A 160 -3.65 -10.23 26.43
CA LEU A 160 -4.32 -11.36 25.78
C LEU A 160 -3.42 -12.01 24.72
N LEU A 161 -2.68 -11.22 23.93
CA LEU A 161 -1.76 -11.75 22.92
C LEU A 161 -0.70 -12.68 23.52
N PRO A 162 -0.01 -12.34 24.63
CA PRO A 162 0.95 -13.26 25.26
C PRO A 162 0.37 -14.60 25.71
N LYS A 163 -0.94 -14.64 26.00
CA LYS A 163 -1.64 -15.84 26.49
C LYS A 163 -2.18 -16.71 25.36
N TYR A 164 -2.71 -16.09 24.31
CA TYR A 164 -3.55 -16.78 23.32
C TYR A 164 -2.98 -16.77 21.89
N ALA A 165 -1.97 -15.93 21.61
CA ALA A 165 -1.44 -15.73 20.26
C ALA A 165 0.11 -15.84 20.18
N PRO A 166 0.69 -17.02 20.43
CA PRO A 166 2.14 -17.19 20.51
C PRO A 166 2.88 -16.98 19.17
N ASN A 167 2.25 -17.24 18.02
CA ASN A 167 2.86 -16.96 16.71
C ASN A 167 2.94 -15.46 16.42
N ILE A 168 1.88 -14.70 16.71
CA ILE A 168 1.88 -13.23 16.65
C ILE A 168 2.97 -12.67 17.55
N MET A 169 3.09 -13.18 18.79
CA MET A 169 4.13 -12.73 19.70
C MET A 169 5.53 -12.96 19.12
N LYS A 170 5.81 -14.18 18.66
CA LYS A 170 7.13 -14.57 18.15
C LYS A 170 7.50 -13.84 16.85
N LYS A 171 6.61 -13.83 15.86
CA LYS A 171 6.89 -13.31 14.51
C LYS A 171 6.74 -11.80 14.39
N ILE A 172 5.87 -11.20 15.20
CA ILE A 172 5.50 -9.79 15.07
C ILE A 172 5.96 -8.98 16.27
N VAL A 173 5.38 -9.22 17.45
CA VAL A 173 5.56 -8.34 18.62
C VAL A 173 7.01 -8.34 19.12
N GLN A 174 7.66 -9.51 19.10
CA GLN A 174 9.03 -9.69 19.58
C GLN A 174 10.07 -9.54 18.47
N ASN A 175 9.67 -9.31 17.22
CA ASN A 175 10.58 -9.14 16.12
C ASN A 175 11.18 -7.72 16.17
N PRO A 176 12.52 -7.56 16.31
CA PRO A 176 13.14 -6.25 16.42
C PRO A 176 12.85 -5.33 15.23
N ALA A 177 12.67 -5.89 14.03
CA ALA A 177 12.34 -5.13 12.83
C ALA A 177 10.99 -4.41 12.91
N PHE A 178 10.10 -4.84 13.82
CA PHE A 178 8.76 -4.30 14.00
C PHE A 178 8.59 -3.55 15.33
N SER A 179 9.68 -3.29 16.04
CA SER A 179 9.65 -2.63 17.34
C SER A 179 8.94 -1.27 17.32
N THR A 180 9.06 -0.49 16.24
CA THR A 180 8.39 0.81 16.07
C THR A 180 6.88 0.71 15.84
N ILE A 181 6.34 -0.50 15.59
CA ILE A 181 4.88 -0.70 15.47
C ILE A 181 4.23 -0.70 16.86
N PHE A 182 4.92 -1.20 17.88
CA PHE A 182 4.38 -1.39 19.23
C PHE A 182 4.91 -0.38 20.25
N GLY A 183 5.93 0.39 19.90
CA GLY A 183 6.55 1.40 20.75
C GLY A 183 7.41 2.36 19.93
N GLY A 184 8.34 3.03 20.59
CA GLY A 184 9.12 4.10 19.95
C GLY A 184 8.37 5.43 19.97
N PRO A 185 8.69 6.36 19.05
CA PRO A 185 8.02 7.65 19.01
C PRO A 185 6.49 7.51 18.87
N ASN A 186 5.75 8.44 19.49
CA ASN A 186 4.29 8.46 19.52
C ASN A 186 3.61 7.18 20.07
N ASN A 187 4.35 6.39 20.87
CA ASN A 187 3.87 5.14 21.44
C ASN A 187 3.52 4.08 20.38
N GLY A 188 4.27 4.05 19.28
CA GLY A 188 4.07 3.08 18.20
C GLY A 188 3.08 3.51 17.13
N ASP A 189 2.75 2.59 16.21
CA ASP A 189 1.84 2.88 15.10
C ASP A 189 0.40 3.01 15.60
N THR A 190 -0.25 4.12 15.29
CA THR A 190 -1.61 4.43 15.78
C THR A 190 -2.67 3.43 15.29
N ARG A 191 -2.41 2.67 14.22
CA ARG A 191 -3.28 1.58 13.77
C ARG A 191 -3.22 0.35 14.67
N VAL A 192 -2.25 0.28 15.57
CA VAL A 192 -2.04 -0.84 16.49
C VAL A 192 -2.23 -0.39 17.93
N THR A 193 -1.58 0.70 18.33
CA THR A 193 -1.55 1.16 19.73
C THR A 193 -2.57 2.24 20.01
N GLY A 194 -3.17 2.86 18.98
CA GLY A 194 -4.00 4.06 19.14
C GLY A 194 -3.23 5.29 19.64
N GLY A 195 -1.89 5.21 19.72
CA GLY A 195 -1.05 6.22 20.38
C GLY A 195 -0.97 6.10 21.90
N PHE A 196 -1.48 5.00 22.48
CA PHE A 196 -1.44 4.77 23.92
C PHE A 196 -0.20 3.96 24.32
N GLU A 197 0.57 4.48 25.29
CA GLU A 197 1.83 3.88 25.74
C GLU A 197 1.65 2.45 26.25
N GLY A 198 2.44 1.52 25.71
CA GLY A 198 2.47 0.13 26.13
C GLY A 198 1.19 -0.65 25.84
N LYS A 199 0.35 -0.17 24.92
CA LYS A 199 -0.93 -0.78 24.58
C LYS A 199 -0.95 -1.38 23.18
N ILE A 200 -1.69 -2.47 23.04
CA ILE A 200 -1.98 -3.11 21.75
C ILE A 200 -3.49 -3.32 21.65
N TYR A 201 -4.14 -2.65 20.71
CA TYR A 201 -5.58 -2.77 20.46
C TYR A 201 -5.90 -3.41 19.10
N GLY A 202 -4.98 -3.29 18.15
CA GLY A 202 -5.09 -3.91 16.83
C GLY A 202 -3.97 -4.92 16.56
N VAL A 203 -4.28 -6.02 15.89
CA VAL A 203 -3.25 -6.89 15.31
C VAL A 203 -2.83 -6.28 13.96
N PRO A 204 -1.54 -5.95 13.75
CA PRO A 204 -1.08 -5.39 12.48
C PRO A 204 -1.16 -6.42 11.36
N LEU A 205 -1.57 -5.96 10.19
CA LEU A 205 -1.60 -6.74 8.96
C LEU A 205 -0.96 -5.98 7.82
N ASN A 206 -0.64 -6.72 6.76
CA ASN A 206 -0.13 -6.19 5.52
C ASN A 206 1.11 -5.30 5.79
N ILE A 207 2.05 -5.78 6.61
CA ILE A 207 3.29 -5.05 6.95
C ILE A 207 4.15 -4.93 5.70
N ARG A 208 4.54 -3.69 5.37
CA ARG A 208 5.35 -3.33 4.20
C ARG A 208 6.74 -2.85 4.59
N ASP A 209 7.58 -2.62 3.57
CA ASP A 209 8.95 -2.12 3.70
C ASP A 209 9.85 -3.03 4.58
N TYR A 210 9.55 -4.34 4.60
CA TYR A 210 10.31 -5.36 5.35
C TYR A 210 10.86 -6.43 4.41
N ILE A 211 12.14 -6.74 4.57
CA ILE A 211 12.83 -7.87 3.93
C ILE A 211 13.05 -8.92 5.02
N PRO A 212 12.41 -10.10 4.96
CA PRO A 212 12.66 -11.16 5.93
C PRO A 212 14.13 -11.60 5.92
N GLU A 213 14.65 -11.96 7.10
CA GLU A 213 16.03 -12.42 7.24
C GLU A 213 16.28 -13.66 6.37
N GLY A 214 17.46 -13.72 5.74
CA GLY A 214 17.85 -14.85 4.90
C GLY A 214 17.26 -14.84 3.48
N ILE A 215 16.36 -13.92 3.15
CA ILE A 215 15.81 -13.80 1.79
C ILE A 215 16.79 -13.10 0.87
N ASP A 216 17.24 -13.82 -0.17
CA ASP A 216 18.02 -13.27 -1.27
C ASP A 216 17.08 -12.64 -2.31
N ILE A 217 16.85 -11.33 -2.17
CA ILE A 217 15.94 -10.58 -3.06
C ILE A 217 16.31 -10.68 -4.55
N SER A 218 17.58 -10.98 -4.88
CA SER A 218 18.00 -11.15 -6.28
C SER A 218 17.33 -12.35 -6.95
N LYS A 219 16.89 -13.34 -6.16
CA LYS A 219 16.17 -14.54 -6.61
C LYS A 219 14.64 -14.37 -6.61
N THR A 220 14.14 -13.28 -6.05
CA THR A 220 12.70 -12.96 -6.00
C THR A 220 12.27 -12.09 -7.18
N LEU A 221 10.97 -11.93 -7.40
CA LEU A 221 10.41 -10.96 -8.37
C LEU A 221 10.45 -9.50 -7.88
N TYR A 222 10.76 -9.26 -6.61
CA TYR A 222 10.78 -7.93 -5.99
C TYR A 222 11.74 -6.95 -6.69
N SER A 223 11.34 -5.67 -6.75
CA SER A 223 12.19 -4.56 -7.18
C SER A 223 11.96 -3.36 -6.24
N PRO A 224 13.03 -2.76 -5.66
CA PRO A 224 12.92 -1.74 -4.62
C PRO A 224 12.64 -0.32 -5.14
N VAL A 225 12.82 -0.05 -6.43
CA VAL A 225 12.45 1.23 -7.04
C VAL A 225 11.53 0.97 -8.20
N GLU A 226 10.37 1.58 -8.09
CA GLU A 226 9.34 1.51 -9.09
C GLU A 226 9.22 2.88 -9.79
N TRP A 227 9.04 2.85 -11.11
CA TRP A 227 8.55 3.96 -11.94
C TRP A 227 9.55 5.03 -12.40
N ASP A 228 10.83 4.71 -12.60
CA ASP A 228 11.78 5.51 -13.40
C ASP A 228 11.60 5.32 -14.92
N PHE A 229 10.38 5.00 -15.35
CA PHE A 229 10.03 4.70 -16.72
C PHE A 229 8.66 5.26 -17.10
N VAL A 230 8.41 5.35 -18.40
CA VAL A 230 7.09 5.57 -18.98
C VAL A 230 6.66 4.36 -19.81
N TRP A 231 5.37 4.13 -19.98
CA TRP A 231 4.82 3.17 -20.93
C TRP A 231 4.71 3.82 -22.30
N VAL A 232 5.20 3.17 -23.35
CA VAL A 232 5.13 3.70 -24.71
C VAL A 232 4.58 2.65 -25.67
N ARG A 233 3.66 3.06 -26.55
CA ARG A 233 3.23 2.27 -27.71
C ARG A 233 4.41 1.88 -28.57
N ASP A 234 4.66 0.59 -28.73
CA ASP A 234 5.89 0.11 -29.38
C ASP A 234 5.93 0.36 -30.89
N ASP A 235 4.78 0.47 -31.55
CA ASP A 235 4.67 0.84 -32.97
C ASP A 235 5.06 2.31 -33.22
N ILE A 236 4.64 3.21 -32.33
CA ILE A 236 5.03 4.63 -32.36
C ILE A 236 6.52 4.75 -32.02
N LEU A 237 6.96 4.05 -30.98
CA LEU A 237 8.35 4.08 -30.54
C LEU A 237 9.31 3.67 -31.65
N LYS A 238 8.99 2.60 -32.39
CA LYS A 238 9.83 2.12 -33.50
C LYS A 238 9.94 3.09 -34.68
N LYS A 239 8.98 4.02 -34.85
CA LYS A 239 9.10 5.07 -35.86
C LYS A 239 10.20 6.08 -35.52
N LEU A 240 10.38 6.36 -34.23
CA LEU A 240 11.38 7.31 -33.74
C LEU A 240 12.74 6.63 -33.46
N TYR A 241 12.70 5.42 -32.93
CA TYR A 241 13.87 4.61 -32.59
C TYR A 241 13.76 3.24 -33.26
N PRO A 242 14.18 3.09 -34.52
CA PRO A 242 14.02 1.83 -35.27
C PRO A 242 14.69 0.61 -34.64
N ASN A 243 15.70 0.83 -33.79
CA ASN A 243 16.42 -0.22 -33.05
C ASN A 243 15.80 -0.54 -31.68
N ALA A 244 14.83 0.24 -31.22
CA ALA A 244 14.15 -0.02 -29.95
C ALA A 244 13.36 -1.33 -30.05
N LYS A 245 13.40 -2.12 -28.98
CA LYS A 245 12.69 -3.40 -28.92
C LYS A 245 11.20 -3.15 -28.66
N THR A 246 10.36 -3.83 -29.40
CA THR A 246 8.93 -3.99 -29.10
C THR A 246 8.73 -4.83 -27.86
N ARG A 247 7.52 -4.82 -27.28
CA ARG A 247 7.22 -5.70 -26.15
C ARG A 247 7.48 -7.16 -26.49
N LYS A 248 7.04 -7.61 -27.67
CA LYS A 248 7.21 -8.99 -28.14
C LYS A 248 8.68 -9.37 -28.34
N GLU A 249 9.51 -8.44 -28.82
CA GLU A 249 10.95 -8.67 -28.94
C GLU A 249 11.62 -8.75 -27.57
N LEU A 250 11.19 -7.97 -26.58
CA LEU A 250 11.66 -8.07 -25.20
C LEU A 250 11.25 -9.40 -24.55
N GLU A 251 10.03 -9.85 -24.79
CA GLU A 251 9.53 -11.16 -24.35
C GLU A 251 10.40 -12.29 -24.93
N GLN A 252 10.63 -12.28 -26.24
CA GLN A 252 11.50 -13.25 -26.91
C GLN A 252 12.96 -13.17 -26.42
N LEU A 253 13.46 -11.96 -26.14
CA LEU A 253 14.80 -11.78 -25.61
C LEU A 253 14.92 -12.39 -24.21
N LEU A 254 13.91 -12.18 -23.34
CA LEU A 254 13.89 -12.79 -22.02
C LEU A 254 13.88 -14.31 -22.10
N GLU A 255 13.05 -14.91 -22.96
CA GLU A 255 12.98 -16.36 -23.11
C GLU A 255 14.29 -16.98 -23.63
N THR A 256 15.06 -16.23 -24.42
CA THR A 256 16.30 -16.72 -25.05
C THR A 256 17.56 -16.45 -24.22
N GLN A 257 17.65 -15.27 -23.58
CA GLN A 257 18.83 -14.82 -22.83
C GLN A 257 18.66 -14.99 -21.31
N GLY A 258 17.44 -14.98 -20.81
CA GLY A 258 17.09 -15.12 -19.40
C GLY A 258 17.35 -13.92 -18.51
N HIS A 259 17.92 -12.84 -19.06
CA HIS A 259 18.19 -11.59 -18.38
C HIS A 259 18.26 -10.46 -19.40
N PHE A 260 18.27 -9.22 -18.92
CA PHE A 260 18.51 -8.03 -19.73
C PHE A 260 19.82 -7.37 -19.31
N THR A 261 20.58 -6.88 -20.28
CA THR A 261 21.77 -6.05 -20.01
C THR A 261 21.37 -4.59 -19.81
N GLU A 262 22.28 -3.75 -19.31
CA GLU A 262 22.02 -2.31 -19.21
C GLU A 262 21.67 -1.70 -20.59
N ASN A 263 22.32 -2.14 -21.67
CA ASN A 263 22.01 -1.70 -23.02
C ASN A 263 20.63 -2.15 -23.52
N ASP A 264 20.10 -3.26 -23.00
CA ASP A 264 18.74 -3.69 -23.31
C ASP A 264 17.72 -2.80 -22.60
N ILE A 265 17.96 -2.49 -21.32
CA ILE A 265 17.07 -1.65 -20.50
C ILE A 265 17.01 -0.21 -21.03
N PHE A 266 18.16 0.37 -21.37
CA PHE A 266 18.30 1.75 -21.86
C PHE A 266 18.49 1.81 -23.38
N ASP A 267 17.73 1.00 -24.11
CA ASP A 267 17.74 0.94 -25.58
C ASP A 267 17.22 2.22 -26.25
N VAL A 268 16.52 3.07 -25.49
CA VAL A 268 16.05 4.40 -25.88
C VAL A 268 16.78 5.46 -25.05
N PRO A 269 17.59 6.34 -25.67
CA PRO A 269 18.52 7.20 -24.95
C PRO A 269 17.85 8.50 -24.44
N ILE A 270 16.90 8.40 -23.52
CA ILE A 270 16.33 9.57 -22.81
C ILE A 270 17.19 9.82 -21.57
N ASN A 271 18.19 10.71 -21.67
CA ASN A 271 19.20 10.91 -20.61
C ASN A 271 18.96 12.17 -19.76
N SER A 272 17.92 12.92 -20.08
CA SER A 272 17.57 14.19 -19.44
C SER A 272 16.07 14.46 -19.55
N LYS A 273 15.56 15.41 -18.75
CA LYS A 273 14.17 15.87 -18.88
C LYS A 273 13.94 16.56 -20.22
N GLU A 274 14.95 17.26 -20.75
CA GLU A 274 14.91 17.89 -22.07
C GLU A 274 14.79 16.84 -23.19
N ASP A 275 15.51 15.71 -23.09
CA ASP A 275 15.34 14.59 -24.02
C ASP A 275 13.91 14.02 -23.95
N PHE A 276 13.35 13.91 -22.74
CA PHE A 276 11.98 13.44 -22.55
C PHE A 276 10.96 14.39 -23.18
N TYR A 277 11.09 15.70 -22.96
CA TYR A 277 10.19 16.69 -23.58
C TYR A 277 10.30 16.66 -25.09
N LYS A 278 11.52 16.60 -25.64
CA LYS A 278 11.75 16.44 -27.07
C LYS A 278 11.09 15.17 -27.59
N PHE A 279 11.23 14.06 -26.88
CA PHE A 279 10.60 12.78 -27.23
C PHE A 279 9.07 12.90 -27.34
N LEU A 280 8.41 13.65 -26.46
CA LEU A 280 6.97 13.92 -26.56
C LEU A 280 6.63 14.74 -27.81
N TYR A 281 7.35 15.82 -28.11
CA TYR A 281 7.13 16.57 -29.35
C TYR A 281 7.38 15.73 -30.62
N ASP A 282 8.40 14.87 -30.60
CA ASP A 282 8.70 13.98 -31.72
C ASP A 282 7.57 12.97 -31.95
N ILE A 283 6.94 12.46 -30.88
CA ILE A 283 5.76 11.58 -30.98
C ILE A 283 4.57 12.36 -31.55
N ASP A 284 4.30 13.55 -31.04
CA ASP A 284 3.17 14.38 -31.46
C ASP A 284 3.24 14.70 -32.96
N ALA A 285 4.45 15.02 -33.45
CA ALA A 285 4.72 15.29 -34.85
C ALA A 285 4.40 14.11 -35.80
N LEU A 286 4.29 12.87 -35.29
CA LEU A 286 3.85 11.72 -36.08
C LEU A 286 2.36 11.76 -36.41
N ASN A 287 1.56 12.54 -35.66
CA ASN A 287 0.10 12.70 -35.84
C ASN A 287 -0.60 11.34 -35.99
N THR A 288 -0.30 10.44 -35.06
CA THR A 288 -0.75 9.04 -35.12
C THR A 288 -2.26 8.95 -34.89
N LYS A 289 -2.91 8.01 -35.58
CA LYS A 289 -4.34 7.74 -35.44
C LYS A 289 -4.60 6.30 -35.06
N GLU A 290 -5.67 6.09 -34.29
CA GLU A 290 -6.26 4.80 -34.00
C GLU A 290 -7.67 4.77 -34.62
N GLY A 291 -7.80 4.07 -35.75
CA GLY A 291 -8.98 4.18 -36.60
C GLY A 291 -9.20 5.63 -37.06
N SER A 292 -10.34 6.22 -36.70
CA SER A 292 -10.65 7.63 -37.00
C SER A 292 -10.23 8.61 -35.91
N GLN A 293 -9.81 8.13 -34.74
CA GLN A 293 -9.47 8.96 -33.59
C GLN A 293 -7.99 9.33 -33.62
N ASN A 294 -7.66 10.53 -33.16
CA ASN A 294 -6.28 10.89 -32.91
C ASN A 294 -5.78 10.13 -31.67
N VAL A 295 -4.52 9.73 -31.70
CA VAL A 295 -3.82 9.24 -30.51
C VAL A 295 -3.19 10.45 -29.84
N GLU A 296 -3.59 10.73 -28.61
CA GLU A 296 -3.00 11.78 -27.80
C GLU A 296 -1.56 11.38 -27.44
N THR A 297 -0.62 12.32 -27.42
CA THR A 297 0.78 11.97 -27.12
C THR A 297 0.94 11.49 -25.68
N PHE A 298 0.44 12.26 -24.71
CA PHE A 298 0.40 11.88 -23.29
C PHE A 298 -0.65 12.72 -22.54
N PHE A 299 -0.72 12.60 -21.22
CA PHE A 299 -1.64 13.35 -20.35
C PHE A 299 -0.90 13.96 -19.16
N THR A 300 -1.53 14.92 -18.49
CA THR A 300 -1.03 15.53 -17.24
C THR A 300 -2.02 15.37 -16.08
N PHE A 301 -3.20 14.83 -16.33
CA PHE A 301 -4.22 14.50 -15.35
C PHE A 301 -4.97 13.23 -15.77
N SER A 302 -5.46 12.43 -14.81
CA SER A 302 -6.10 11.14 -15.09
C SER A 302 -7.47 10.97 -14.40
N GLY A 303 -8.09 12.09 -14.01
CA GLY A 303 -9.40 12.10 -13.34
C GLY A 303 -9.37 11.73 -11.85
N GLY A 304 -8.17 11.64 -11.25
CA GLY A 304 -7.93 11.33 -9.84
C GLY A 304 -7.18 12.46 -9.13
N ASP A 305 -6.14 12.11 -8.36
CA ASP A 305 -5.24 13.10 -7.74
C ASP A 305 -4.02 13.41 -8.63
N ASN A 306 -3.20 14.36 -8.19
CA ASN A 306 -2.02 14.81 -8.94
C ASN A 306 -0.80 13.90 -8.80
N TRP A 307 -0.90 12.81 -8.05
CA TRP A 307 0.22 11.98 -7.63
C TRP A 307 0.98 11.29 -8.79
N PRO A 308 0.32 10.77 -9.84
CA PRO A 308 1.01 10.21 -11.00
C PRO A 308 2.01 11.19 -11.64
N LEU A 309 1.59 12.45 -11.84
CA LEU A 309 2.40 13.45 -12.50
C LEU A 309 3.43 14.05 -11.55
N LEU A 310 2.97 14.54 -10.39
CA LEU A 310 3.76 15.43 -9.54
C LEU A 310 4.70 14.68 -8.58
N THR A 311 4.42 13.41 -8.28
CA THR A 311 5.31 12.57 -7.46
C THR A 311 6.16 11.65 -8.33
N PHE A 312 5.53 10.86 -9.21
CA PHE A 312 6.23 9.80 -9.94
C PHE A 312 6.95 10.32 -11.19
N LEU A 313 6.24 10.88 -12.17
CA LEU A 313 6.89 11.36 -13.39
C LEU A 313 7.84 12.53 -13.11
N SER A 314 7.40 13.52 -12.33
CA SER A 314 8.26 14.62 -11.90
C SER A 314 9.50 14.13 -11.15
N GLY A 315 9.36 13.11 -10.30
CA GLY A 315 10.49 12.51 -9.60
C GLY A 315 11.51 11.90 -10.55
N ALA A 316 11.04 11.04 -11.47
CA ALA A 316 11.91 10.42 -12.47
C ALA A 316 12.64 11.48 -13.33
N LEU A 317 11.96 12.58 -13.70
CA LEU A 317 12.53 13.68 -14.49
C LEU A 317 13.55 14.53 -13.71
N ASN A 318 13.43 14.60 -12.39
CA ASN A 318 14.30 15.41 -11.53
C ASN A 318 15.30 14.58 -10.71
N GLY A 319 15.39 13.27 -10.95
CA GLY A 319 16.33 12.38 -10.29
C GLY A 319 15.99 12.08 -8.82
N HIS A 320 14.71 12.08 -8.45
CA HIS A 320 14.26 11.63 -7.12
C HIS A 320 13.16 10.56 -7.23
N THR A 321 12.90 9.85 -6.13
CA THR A 321 11.85 8.82 -6.09
C THR A 321 10.56 9.39 -5.50
N ALA A 322 9.49 8.60 -5.51
CA ALA A 322 8.23 8.93 -4.84
C ALA A 322 8.31 9.05 -3.31
N ARG A 323 9.47 8.72 -2.71
CA ARG A 323 9.78 8.99 -1.29
C ARG A 323 10.02 10.49 -1.02
N SER A 324 10.17 11.28 -2.09
CA SER A 324 10.13 12.75 -2.09
C SER A 324 8.93 13.17 -2.95
N ASN A 325 7.87 13.69 -2.34
CA ASN A 325 6.63 14.03 -3.05
C ASN A 325 6.49 15.54 -3.24
N TYR A 326 5.46 15.96 -3.99
CA TYR A 326 5.21 17.38 -4.31
C TYR A 326 4.81 18.26 -3.12
N PHE A 327 4.64 17.69 -1.93
CA PHE A 327 4.53 18.46 -0.69
C PHE A 327 5.91 18.69 -0.09
N THR A 328 6.56 17.63 0.39
CA THR A 328 7.79 17.73 1.19
C THR A 328 8.84 16.70 0.80
N TYR A 329 10.11 17.05 1.04
CA TYR A 329 11.23 16.14 0.91
C TYR A 329 12.35 16.49 1.89
N TRP A 330 13.25 15.54 2.16
CA TRP A 330 14.50 15.79 2.88
C TRP A 330 15.57 16.26 1.89
N ASP A 331 16.07 17.48 2.08
CA ASP A 331 17.19 18.01 1.33
C ASP A 331 18.49 17.63 2.02
N LYS A 332 19.26 16.74 1.39
CA LYS A 332 20.52 16.26 1.94
C LYS A 332 21.64 17.32 1.87
N GLU A 333 21.59 18.27 0.94
CA GLU A 333 22.61 19.32 0.84
C GLU A 333 22.40 20.37 1.94
N GLU A 334 21.15 20.80 2.13
CA GLU A 334 20.77 21.77 3.16
C GLU A 334 20.48 21.13 4.52
N GLN A 335 20.50 19.80 4.59
CA GLN A 335 20.24 18.99 5.78
C GLN A 335 18.94 19.38 6.49
N LYS A 336 17.83 19.53 5.76
CA LYS A 336 16.51 19.90 6.33
C LYS A 336 15.35 19.45 5.44
N VAL A 337 14.15 19.32 6.01
CA VAL A 337 12.91 19.13 5.24
C VAL A 337 12.53 20.44 4.53
N LYS A 338 12.12 20.34 3.26
CA LYS A 338 11.73 21.49 2.42
C LYS A 338 10.39 21.25 1.73
N TRP A 339 9.68 22.34 1.43
CA TRP A 339 8.49 22.33 0.57
C TRP A 339 8.91 22.09 -0.89
N MET A 340 8.60 20.92 -1.44
CA MET A 340 8.91 20.55 -2.83
C MET A 340 8.30 21.54 -3.83
N TYR A 341 7.04 21.93 -3.60
CA TYR A 341 6.35 22.89 -4.46
C TYR A 341 6.96 24.31 -4.42
N LYS A 342 7.90 24.62 -3.52
CA LYS A 342 8.61 25.91 -3.55
C LYS A 342 9.93 25.83 -4.32
N GLU A 343 10.37 24.63 -4.73
CA GLU A 343 11.68 24.45 -5.35
C GLU A 343 11.69 24.81 -6.84
N PRO A 344 12.73 25.52 -7.33
CA PRO A 344 12.80 25.94 -8.73
C PRO A 344 12.68 24.79 -9.74
N PHE A 345 13.32 23.65 -9.49
CA PHE A 345 13.28 22.51 -10.41
C PHE A 345 11.87 21.89 -10.54
N PHE A 346 11.06 21.97 -9.47
CA PHE A 346 9.69 21.52 -9.49
C PHE A 346 8.80 22.50 -10.27
N ILE A 347 8.97 23.80 -10.03
CA ILE A 347 8.28 24.88 -10.76
C ILE A 347 8.57 24.78 -12.26
N ASP A 348 9.82 24.55 -12.64
CA ASP A 348 10.23 24.38 -14.04
C ASP A 348 9.56 23.18 -14.70
N THR A 349 9.40 22.08 -13.95
CA THR A 349 8.67 20.89 -14.43
C THR A 349 7.20 21.23 -14.66
N LEU A 350 6.53 21.90 -13.73
CA LEU A 350 5.14 22.36 -13.90
C LEU A 350 4.98 23.30 -15.10
N ARG A 351 5.91 24.23 -15.30
CA ARG A 351 5.89 25.18 -16.40
C ARG A 351 5.99 24.46 -17.75
N GLU A 352 6.84 23.45 -17.85
CA GLU A 352 6.96 22.67 -19.08
C GLU A 352 5.75 21.77 -19.33
N MET A 353 5.16 21.16 -18.28
CA MET A 353 3.90 20.42 -18.42
C MET A 353 2.76 21.33 -18.90
N ASN A 354 2.68 22.55 -18.37
CA ASN A 354 1.73 23.55 -18.86
C ASN A 354 2.01 23.94 -20.32
N ARG A 355 3.29 24.11 -20.70
CA ARG A 355 3.66 24.39 -22.08
C ARG A 355 3.21 23.29 -23.04
N LEU A 356 3.49 22.02 -22.70
CA LEU A 356 3.07 20.86 -23.49
C LEU A 356 1.55 20.82 -23.67
N LEU A 357 0.76 21.22 -22.67
CA LEU A 357 -0.69 21.38 -22.80
C LEU A 357 -1.08 22.50 -23.75
N ARG A 358 -0.46 23.68 -23.64
CA ARG A 358 -0.77 24.83 -24.52
C ARG A 358 -0.45 24.50 -25.98
N ASP A 359 0.68 23.84 -26.20
CA ASP A 359 1.18 23.45 -27.52
C ASP A 359 0.38 22.26 -28.11
N GLY A 360 -0.46 21.60 -27.30
CA GLY A 360 -1.36 20.53 -27.74
C GLY A 360 -0.74 19.13 -27.71
N VAL A 361 0.50 19.02 -27.24
CA VAL A 361 1.21 17.74 -27.05
C VAL A 361 0.60 16.95 -25.90
N ALA A 362 0.30 17.60 -24.79
CA ALA A 362 -0.45 16.98 -23.70
C ALA A 362 -1.96 17.06 -23.95
N SER A 363 -2.68 16.00 -23.62
CA SER A 363 -4.12 15.95 -23.79
C SER A 363 -4.86 16.95 -22.89
N LYS A 364 -5.62 17.84 -23.52
CA LYS A 364 -6.53 18.78 -22.81
C LYS A 364 -7.78 18.08 -22.30
N GLU A 365 -8.25 17.05 -23.00
CA GLU A 365 -9.46 16.31 -22.62
C GLU A 365 -9.29 15.59 -21.29
N ALA A 366 -8.06 15.17 -20.96
CA ALA A 366 -7.77 14.46 -19.74
C ALA A 366 -8.10 15.25 -18.45
N PHE A 367 -8.21 16.59 -18.52
CA PHE A 367 -8.66 17.44 -17.41
C PHE A 367 -10.16 17.33 -17.10
N VAL A 368 -10.96 16.91 -18.07
CA VAL A 368 -12.42 16.84 -17.95
C VAL A 368 -12.95 15.41 -17.97
N ASP A 369 -12.10 14.44 -18.31
CA ASP A 369 -12.44 13.03 -18.26
C ASP A 369 -12.54 12.55 -16.80
N PRO A 370 -13.67 11.94 -16.39
CA PRO A 370 -13.70 11.15 -15.16
C PRO A 370 -12.71 9.98 -15.24
N ALA A 371 -12.21 9.50 -14.09
CA ALA A 371 -11.20 8.44 -14.02
C ALA A 371 -11.55 7.19 -14.87
N ASN A 372 -12.81 6.75 -14.88
CA ASN A 372 -13.24 5.60 -15.68
C ASN A 372 -13.16 5.87 -17.19
N THR A 373 -13.51 7.08 -17.62
CA THR A 373 -13.43 7.49 -19.03
C THR A 373 -11.98 7.61 -19.48
N PHE A 374 -11.12 8.21 -18.64
CA PHE A 374 -9.68 8.24 -18.88
C PHE A 374 -9.13 6.81 -19.03
N ARG A 375 -9.49 5.89 -18.12
CA ARG A 375 -9.04 4.51 -18.15
C ARG A 375 -9.47 3.78 -19.43
N GLU A 376 -10.72 3.96 -19.85
CA GLU A 376 -11.23 3.37 -21.09
C GLU A 376 -10.46 3.86 -22.33
N LYS A 377 -10.16 5.17 -22.40
CA LYS A 377 -9.35 5.73 -23.50
C LYS A 377 -7.93 5.15 -23.50
N LEU A 378 -7.30 5.07 -22.33
CA LEU A 378 -5.97 4.50 -22.15
C LEU A 378 -5.92 3.03 -22.61
N ASP A 379 -6.88 2.21 -22.18
CA ASP A 379 -6.95 0.78 -22.53
C ASP A 379 -7.27 0.51 -24.00
N ASN A 380 -7.91 1.46 -24.68
CA ASN A 380 -8.14 1.40 -26.13
C ASN A 380 -6.95 1.90 -26.96
N GLY A 381 -5.86 2.30 -26.31
CA GLY A 381 -4.62 2.73 -26.96
C GLY A 381 -4.65 4.15 -27.52
N LEU A 382 -5.49 5.02 -26.96
CA LEU A 382 -5.64 6.42 -27.39
C LEU A 382 -4.59 7.38 -26.80
N TYR A 383 -3.63 6.87 -26.02
CA TYR A 383 -2.48 7.62 -25.52
C TYR A 383 -1.17 6.95 -25.96
N ALA A 384 -0.26 7.67 -26.61
CA ALA A 384 1.02 7.10 -27.05
C ALA A 384 1.96 6.80 -25.87
N VAL A 385 1.96 7.68 -24.86
CA VAL A 385 2.77 7.59 -23.65
C VAL A 385 1.87 7.63 -22.41
N SER A 386 2.15 6.74 -21.46
CA SER A 386 1.55 6.73 -20.13
C SER A 386 2.64 6.55 -19.07
N TYR A 387 2.33 6.72 -17.79
CA TYR A 387 3.32 6.70 -16.71
C TYR A 387 2.69 6.30 -15.37
N ALA A 388 3.54 6.04 -14.38
CA ALA A 388 3.13 5.47 -13.08
C ALA A 388 2.29 4.19 -13.27
N TRP A 389 1.38 3.88 -12.34
CA TRP A 389 0.53 2.70 -12.37
C TRP A 389 -0.49 2.67 -13.52
N HIS A 390 -0.50 3.66 -14.41
CA HIS A 390 -1.35 3.69 -15.59
C HIS A 390 -0.77 2.82 -16.74
N GLU A 391 -0.46 1.55 -16.48
CA GLU A 391 -0.15 0.57 -17.54
C GLU A 391 -1.43 0.31 -18.37
N PRO A 392 -1.40 0.48 -19.70
CA PRO A 392 -2.52 0.10 -20.57
C PRO A 392 -2.76 -1.41 -20.56
N SER A 393 -4.03 -1.82 -20.59
CA SER A 393 -4.41 -3.24 -20.53
C SER A 393 -3.99 -3.99 -21.79
N ARG A 394 -2.96 -4.83 -21.66
CA ARG A 394 -2.50 -5.75 -22.70
C ARG A 394 -3.64 -6.62 -23.21
N GLU A 395 -4.39 -7.22 -22.29
CA GLU A 395 -5.47 -8.16 -22.63
C GLU A 395 -6.54 -7.49 -23.50
N LEU A 396 -6.94 -6.26 -23.15
CA LEU A 396 -7.94 -5.52 -23.93
C LEU A 396 -7.43 -5.12 -25.31
N LEU A 397 -6.15 -4.74 -25.42
CA LEU A 397 -5.52 -4.43 -26.71
C LEU A 397 -5.44 -5.68 -27.61
N GLU A 398 -5.00 -6.81 -27.07
CA GLU A 398 -4.92 -8.09 -27.80
C GLU A 398 -6.30 -8.60 -28.22
N LYS A 399 -7.28 -8.57 -27.30
CA LYS A 399 -8.69 -8.94 -27.58
C LYS A 399 -9.32 -8.06 -28.66
N SER A 400 -8.91 -6.79 -28.72
CA SER A 400 -9.34 -5.84 -29.75
C SER A 400 -8.56 -5.97 -31.06
N GLY A 401 -7.64 -6.94 -31.16
CA GLY A 401 -6.85 -7.21 -32.36
C GLY A 401 -5.87 -6.09 -32.71
N LYS A 402 -5.45 -5.28 -31.73
CA LYS A 402 -4.49 -4.18 -31.97
C LYS A 402 -3.13 -4.78 -32.32
N PRO A 403 -2.44 -4.28 -33.37
CA PRO A 403 -1.18 -4.86 -33.84
C PRO A 403 0.06 -4.39 -33.04
N TYR A 404 -0.15 -3.67 -31.94
CA TYR A 404 0.87 -3.02 -31.14
C TYR A 404 0.65 -3.32 -29.66
N GLY A 405 1.71 -3.17 -28.87
CA GLY A 405 1.67 -3.26 -27.41
C GLY A 405 2.25 -2.02 -26.75
N TYR A 406 2.26 -2.01 -25.42
CA TYR A 406 3.02 -1.04 -24.64
C TYR A 406 4.17 -1.72 -23.92
N ARG A 407 5.32 -1.05 -23.90
CA ARG A 407 6.49 -1.46 -23.14
C ARG A 407 7.03 -0.31 -22.30
N ARG A 408 7.79 -0.63 -21.26
CA ARG A 408 8.48 0.37 -20.43
C ARG A 408 9.65 0.99 -21.20
N VAL A 409 9.72 2.30 -21.26
CA VAL A 409 10.89 3.08 -21.69
C VAL A 409 11.48 3.70 -20.44
N PHE A 410 12.63 3.20 -20.00
CA PHE A 410 13.33 3.71 -18.83
C PHE A 410 13.98 5.06 -19.14
N LEU A 411 13.79 6.00 -18.22
CA LEU A 411 14.46 7.29 -18.27
C LEU A 411 15.87 7.08 -17.73
N ASN A 412 16.88 7.28 -18.57
CA ASN A 412 18.28 7.18 -18.18
C ASN A 412 18.75 8.44 -17.43
N ILE A 413 17.97 8.87 -16.45
CA ILE A 413 18.28 10.01 -15.59
C ILE A 413 18.77 9.43 -14.25
N PRO A 414 20.06 9.55 -13.91
CA PRO A 414 20.57 9.02 -12.65
C PRO A 414 19.87 9.67 -11.44
N PRO A 415 19.58 8.91 -10.38
CA PRO A 415 19.13 9.50 -9.12
C PRO A 415 20.14 10.52 -8.59
N ASN A 416 19.66 11.70 -8.20
CA ASN A 416 20.47 12.72 -7.55
C ASN A 416 20.50 12.44 -6.03
N SER A 417 21.16 11.34 -5.64
CA SER A 417 21.26 10.91 -4.23
C SER A 417 22.05 11.88 -3.33
N ALA A 418 22.78 12.83 -3.92
CA ALA A 418 23.44 13.91 -3.17
C ALA A 418 22.43 14.90 -2.57
N LYS A 419 21.30 15.11 -3.25
CA LYS A 419 20.22 15.99 -2.80
C LYS A 419 19.01 15.22 -2.24
N PHE A 420 18.65 14.11 -2.89
CA PHE A 420 17.48 13.29 -2.56
C PHE A 420 17.90 11.87 -2.19
N PRO A 421 18.14 11.56 -0.89
CA PRO A 421 18.47 10.20 -0.50
C PRO A 421 17.33 9.25 -0.86
N ILE A 422 17.66 8.04 -1.32
CA ILE A 422 16.68 7.00 -1.59
C ILE A 422 16.39 6.30 -0.27
N THR A 423 15.29 6.64 0.39
CA THR A 423 15.01 6.18 1.75
C THR A 423 14.18 4.91 1.80
N THR A 424 14.47 4.07 2.80
CA THR A 424 13.66 2.92 3.22
C THR A 424 13.21 3.19 4.65
N PRO A 425 11.91 3.41 4.91
CA PRO A 425 11.44 3.66 6.26
C PRO A 425 11.44 2.37 7.09
N ASN A 426 11.25 2.48 8.40
CA ASN A 426 10.98 1.32 9.22
C ASN A 426 9.69 0.63 8.74
N PRO A 427 9.57 -0.70 8.90
CA PRO A 427 8.37 -1.41 8.51
C PRO A 427 7.13 -0.83 9.19
N VAL A 428 6.07 -0.68 8.41
CA VAL A 428 4.79 -0.18 8.89
C VAL A 428 3.68 -1.13 8.47
N PRO A 429 2.63 -1.33 9.30
CA PRO A 429 1.44 -2.02 8.84
C PRO A 429 0.79 -1.23 7.70
N ASN A 430 -0.04 -1.87 6.88
CA ASN A 430 -0.99 -1.15 6.01
C ASN A 430 -2.40 -1.21 6.61
N GLU A 431 -2.70 -2.28 7.35
CA GLU A 431 -4.02 -2.58 7.89
C GLU A 431 -3.90 -2.99 9.37
N ASN A 432 -5.03 -3.01 10.06
CA ASN A 432 -5.17 -3.56 11.41
C ASN A 432 -6.40 -4.47 11.48
N ILE A 433 -6.45 -5.37 12.45
CA ILE A 433 -7.69 -6.00 12.91
C ILE A 433 -7.93 -5.69 14.38
N VAL A 434 -9.13 -5.22 14.70
CA VAL A 434 -9.62 -5.03 16.07
C VAL A 434 -10.84 -5.93 16.35
N ILE A 435 -11.12 -6.16 17.63
CA ILE A 435 -12.25 -6.97 18.10
C ILE A 435 -13.22 -6.06 18.88
N PHE A 436 -14.49 -6.01 18.48
CA PHE A 436 -15.50 -5.14 19.10
C PHE A 436 -16.15 -5.79 20.33
N LYS A 437 -16.15 -5.06 21.44
CA LYS A 437 -16.71 -5.50 22.74
C LYS A 437 -18.23 -5.68 22.73
N ASP A 438 -18.92 -4.88 21.94
CA ASP A 438 -20.39 -4.89 21.92
C ASP A 438 -20.97 -6.12 21.21
N SER A 439 -20.17 -6.78 20.37
CA SER A 439 -20.59 -7.90 19.52
C SER A 439 -19.85 -9.20 19.80
N VAL A 440 -18.69 -9.13 20.47
CA VAL A 440 -17.90 -10.30 20.88
C VAL A 440 -17.88 -10.35 22.40
N LYS A 441 -18.20 -11.50 22.98
CA LYS A 441 -18.08 -11.71 24.42
C LYS A 441 -16.63 -11.99 24.80
N GLU A 442 -16.25 -11.65 26.02
CA GLU A 442 -14.88 -11.87 26.53
C GLU A 442 -14.44 -13.34 26.44
N GLU A 443 -15.37 -14.28 26.66
CA GLU A 443 -15.15 -15.73 26.54
C GLU A 443 -14.81 -16.20 25.12
N ASP A 444 -15.22 -15.45 24.08
CA ASP A 444 -14.98 -15.78 22.68
C ASP A 444 -13.67 -15.15 22.14
N VAL A 445 -13.15 -14.12 22.82
CA VAL A 445 -11.93 -13.40 22.41
C VAL A 445 -10.71 -14.34 22.24
N PRO A 446 -10.43 -15.30 23.15
CA PRO A 446 -9.34 -16.24 22.96
C PRO A 446 -9.42 -17.01 21.63
N GLN A 447 -10.61 -17.45 21.22
CA GLN A 447 -10.79 -18.18 19.96
C GLN A 447 -10.55 -17.29 18.74
N ILE A 448 -10.99 -16.03 18.77
CA ILE A 448 -10.70 -15.06 17.71
C ILE A 448 -9.20 -14.77 17.63
N LEU A 449 -8.52 -14.63 18.78
CA LEU A 449 -7.07 -14.46 18.81
C LEU A 449 -6.32 -15.67 18.28
N ARG A 450 -6.78 -16.90 18.57
CA ARG A 450 -6.22 -18.11 17.95
C ARG A 450 -6.43 -18.14 16.44
N TRP A 451 -7.56 -17.65 15.94
CA TRP A 451 -7.76 -17.49 14.50
C TRP A 451 -6.79 -16.47 13.90
N LEU A 452 -6.58 -15.31 14.51
CA LEU A 452 -5.58 -14.34 14.05
C LEU A 452 -4.16 -14.91 14.12
N ASP A 453 -3.84 -15.64 15.19
CA ASP A 453 -2.55 -16.31 15.38
C ASP A 453 -2.30 -17.37 14.30
N TYR A 454 -3.35 -18.08 13.88
CA TYR A 454 -3.28 -19.05 12.78
C TYR A 454 -2.84 -18.39 11.48
N LEU A 455 -3.41 -17.22 11.13
CA LEU A 455 -3.10 -16.53 9.88
C LEU A 455 -1.63 -16.05 9.79
N VAL A 456 -0.98 -15.87 10.95
CA VAL A 456 0.44 -15.48 11.06
C VAL A 456 1.37 -16.68 11.20
N SER A 457 0.86 -17.81 11.71
CA SER A 457 1.62 -19.05 11.87
C SER A 457 2.16 -19.58 10.53
N ASP A 458 3.24 -20.36 10.58
CA ASP A 458 3.79 -21.03 9.39
C ASP A 458 2.71 -21.85 8.66
N ALA A 459 1.87 -22.59 9.41
CA ALA A 459 0.74 -23.32 8.87
C ALA A 459 -0.27 -22.46 8.10
N GLY A 460 -0.61 -21.26 8.59
CA GLY A 460 -1.51 -20.35 7.89
C GLY A 460 -0.87 -19.71 6.67
N GLU A 461 0.39 -19.30 6.77
CA GLU A 461 1.15 -18.75 5.63
C GLU A 461 1.38 -19.79 4.53
N ASN A 462 1.53 -21.05 4.89
CA ASN A 462 1.68 -22.14 3.93
C ASN A 462 0.33 -22.52 3.30
N LEU A 463 -0.74 -22.60 4.10
CA LEU A 463 -2.11 -22.87 3.63
C LEU A 463 -2.54 -21.92 2.51
N ARG A 464 -2.28 -20.61 2.63
CA ARG A 464 -2.71 -19.62 1.64
C ARG A 464 -2.09 -19.83 0.26
N TRP A 465 -0.90 -20.41 0.21
CA TRP A 465 -0.16 -20.65 -1.03
C TRP A 465 -0.54 -21.98 -1.65
N TRP A 466 -0.58 -23.05 -0.86
CA TRP A 466 -0.63 -24.42 -1.37
C TRP A 466 -1.96 -25.14 -1.14
N GLY A 467 -2.82 -24.62 -0.27
CA GLY A 467 -3.96 -25.36 0.27
C GLY A 467 -3.52 -26.44 1.28
N PRO A 468 -4.48 -27.13 1.93
CA PRO A 468 -4.15 -28.21 2.86
C PRO A 468 -3.72 -29.47 2.09
N ARG A 469 -2.93 -30.36 2.72
CA ARG A 469 -2.53 -31.65 2.10
C ARG A 469 -3.74 -32.48 1.65
N SER A 470 -4.84 -32.40 2.41
CA SER A 470 -6.11 -33.08 2.10
C SER A 470 -6.75 -32.65 0.78
N ALA A 471 -6.45 -31.45 0.27
CA ALA A 471 -6.90 -30.99 -1.04
C ALA A 471 -6.12 -31.65 -2.20
N GLY A 472 -4.95 -32.23 -1.91
CA GLY A 472 -4.17 -32.98 -2.88
C GLY A 472 -3.59 -32.15 -4.03
N LEU A 473 -3.48 -30.82 -3.88
CA LEU A 473 -3.09 -29.87 -4.93
C LEU A 473 -1.60 -29.92 -5.31
N PHE A 474 -0.76 -30.46 -4.42
CA PHE A 474 0.69 -30.50 -4.61
C PHE A 474 1.29 -31.87 -4.27
N GLU A 475 2.54 -32.05 -4.67
CA GLU A 475 3.45 -33.12 -4.27
C GLU A 475 4.66 -32.50 -3.57
N GLU A 476 5.29 -33.28 -2.70
CA GLU A 476 6.42 -32.82 -1.88
C GLU A 476 7.56 -33.84 -1.94
N ALA A 477 8.76 -33.37 -2.29
CA ALA A 477 9.98 -34.16 -2.30
C ALA A 477 11.20 -33.27 -2.02
N ASN A 478 12.10 -33.72 -1.14
CA ASN A 478 13.33 -32.99 -0.76
C ASN A 478 13.05 -31.53 -0.34
N ASP A 479 12.07 -31.32 0.53
CA ASP A 479 11.64 -30.00 1.04
C ASP A 479 11.18 -29.01 -0.06
N LYS A 480 10.91 -29.51 -1.27
CA LYS A 480 10.33 -28.74 -2.38
C LYS A 480 8.92 -29.23 -2.67
N ARG A 481 8.02 -28.26 -2.86
CA ARG A 481 6.64 -28.48 -3.28
C ARG A 481 6.45 -28.15 -4.76
N GLN A 482 5.60 -28.92 -5.41
CA GLN A 482 5.15 -28.64 -6.77
C GLN A 482 3.65 -28.89 -6.86
N PHE A 483 2.91 -27.92 -7.41
CA PHE A 483 1.53 -28.12 -7.79
C PHE A 483 1.42 -29.23 -8.84
N LYS A 484 0.42 -30.08 -8.68
CA LYS A 484 0.06 -31.09 -9.69
C LYS A 484 -0.59 -30.47 -10.92
N ASP A 485 -1.22 -29.30 -10.74
CA ASP A 485 -1.84 -28.53 -11.81
C ASP A 485 -0.88 -27.45 -12.32
N GLN A 486 -0.54 -27.52 -13.61
CA GLN A 486 0.40 -26.59 -14.23
C GLN A 486 -0.14 -25.15 -14.29
N GLU A 487 -1.46 -24.94 -14.37
CA GLU A 487 -2.02 -23.58 -14.36
C GLU A 487 -1.86 -22.92 -12.99
N LEU A 488 -2.02 -23.68 -11.90
CA LEU A 488 -1.72 -23.18 -10.56
C LEU A 488 -0.23 -22.89 -10.39
N ALA A 489 0.65 -23.80 -10.85
CA ALA A 489 2.08 -23.54 -10.86
C ALA A 489 2.42 -22.25 -11.61
N ASP A 490 1.87 -22.07 -12.81
CA ASP A 490 2.11 -20.90 -13.64
C ASP A 490 1.55 -19.61 -13.02
N HIS A 491 0.43 -19.71 -12.30
CA HIS A 491 -0.16 -18.59 -11.59
C HIS A 491 0.74 -18.04 -10.49
N PHE A 492 1.28 -18.91 -9.64
CA PHE A 492 2.13 -18.48 -8.52
C PHE A 492 3.59 -18.21 -8.92
N VAL A 493 4.12 -18.90 -9.94
CA VAL A 493 5.53 -18.76 -10.32
C VAL A 493 5.74 -17.68 -11.39
N TYR A 494 4.77 -17.50 -12.28
CA TYR A 494 4.84 -16.63 -13.48
C TYR A 494 3.75 -15.56 -13.55
N ASN A 495 2.89 -15.43 -12.53
CA ASN A 495 1.77 -14.48 -12.50
C ASN A 495 0.79 -14.62 -13.67
N LYS A 496 0.60 -15.84 -14.19
CA LYS A 496 -0.41 -16.08 -15.23
C LYS A 496 -1.80 -16.19 -14.59
N PRO A 497 -2.77 -15.31 -14.92
CA PRO A 497 -4.11 -15.39 -14.35
C PRO A 497 -4.77 -16.75 -14.62
N THR A 498 -5.48 -17.28 -13.64
CA THR A 498 -6.27 -18.52 -13.77
C THR A 498 -7.45 -18.47 -12.80
N ASP A 499 -8.62 -18.89 -13.28
CA ASP A 499 -9.81 -19.04 -12.43
C ASP A 499 -9.62 -20.13 -11.36
N LYS A 500 -8.64 -21.04 -11.53
CA LYS A 500 -8.37 -22.11 -10.56
C LYS A 500 -7.87 -21.58 -9.22
N ALA A 501 -7.11 -20.49 -9.20
CA ALA A 501 -6.62 -19.90 -7.96
C ALA A 501 -7.79 -19.35 -7.14
N LEU A 502 -8.72 -18.64 -7.78
CA LEU A 502 -9.99 -18.24 -7.18
C LEU A 502 -10.85 -19.45 -6.77
N TYR A 503 -10.92 -20.48 -7.63
CA TYR A 503 -11.70 -21.68 -7.36
C TYR A 503 -11.25 -22.37 -6.07
N TYR A 504 -9.94 -22.55 -5.87
CA TYR A 504 -9.38 -23.15 -4.66
C TYR A 504 -9.20 -22.16 -3.51
N ASN A 505 -9.51 -20.88 -3.72
CA ASN A 505 -9.30 -19.80 -2.76
C ASN A 505 -7.82 -19.64 -2.34
N LEU A 506 -6.89 -19.83 -3.28
CA LEU A 506 -5.46 -19.56 -3.09
C LEU A 506 -5.14 -18.15 -3.56
N PHE A 507 -4.31 -17.41 -2.81
CA PHE A 507 -4.13 -15.97 -3.00
C PHE A 507 -2.68 -15.62 -3.37
N ASN A 508 -2.46 -14.95 -4.51
CA ASN A 508 -1.16 -14.47 -4.96
C ASN A 508 -1.01 -12.95 -5.00
N GLY A 509 -1.98 -12.21 -4.46
CA GLY A 509 -2.00 -10.75 -4.49
C GLY A 509 -2.70 -10.16 -5.72
N GLY A 510 -3.07 -10.97 -6.72
CA GLY A 510 -3.81 -10.54 -7.90
C GLY A 510 -5.33 -10.54 -7.69
N ARG A 511 -6.05 -9.69 -8.44
CA ARG A 511 -7.53 -9.71 -8.48
C ARG A 511 -8.10 -11.05 -8.95
N GLU A 512 -7.36 -11.82 -9.73
CA GLU A 512 -7.77 -13.15 -10.22
C GLU A 512 -7.43 -14.29 -9.24
N SER A 513 -6.96 -13.97 -8.03
CA SER A 513 -6.56 -14.95 -7.01
C SER A 513 -7.34 -14.75 -5.72
N GLY A 514 -7.80 -15.85 -5.12
CA GLY A 514 -8.37 -15.92 -3.77
C GLY A 514 -9.57 -15.01 -3.46
N ASN A 515 -10.24 -15.30 -2.36
CA ASN A 515 -11.20 -14.40 -1.73
C ASN A 515 -10.53 -13.74 -0.52
N ARG A 516 -10.68 -12.42 -0.35
CA ARG A 516 -10.21 -11.72 0.86
C ARG A 516 -10.86 -12.24 2.15
N THR A 517 -11.93 -13.02 2.04
CA THR A 517 -12.70 -13.61 3.15
C THR A 517 -12.01 -14.75 3.88
N GLY A 518 -10.87 -15.24 3.38
CA GLY A 518 -10.08 -16.29 4.03
C GLY A 518 -8.62 -15.96 4.29
N VAL A 519 -8.11 -14.88 3.71
CA VAL A 519 -6.66 -14.63 3.63
C VAL A 519 -6.36 -13.19 4.03
N PHE A 520 -6.65 -12.83 5.28
CA PHE A 520 -6.00 -11.65 5.87
C PHE A 520 -4.50 -11.93 5.92
N THR A 521 -3.72 -11.18 5.14
CA THR A 521 -2.28 -11.42 5.01
C THR A 521 -1.51 -10.59 6.02
N PHE A 522 -0.65 -11.26 6.79
CA PHE A 522 0.25 -10.59 7.71
C PHE A 522 1.32 -9.74 7.01
N MET A 523 2.05 -10.33 6.06
CA MET A 523 2.98 -9.60 5.18
C MET A 523 2.21 -8.92 4.06
N ASN A 524 2.62 -7.71 3.65
CA ASN A 524 2.14 -7.13 2.41
C ASN A 524 2.50 -8.08 1.26
N ASN A 525 1.52 -8.60 0.55
CA ASN A 525 1.74 -9.47 -0.60
C ASN A 525 0.87 -9.01 -1.79
N ASN A 526 0.47 -7.74 -1.83
CA ASN A 526 -0.31 -7.19 -2.94
C ASN A 526 0.59 -6.94 -4.15
N GLY A 527 0.97 -8.01 -4.85
CA GLY A 527 1.57 -7.97 -6.19
C GLY A 527 3.06 -8.27 -6.27
N ALA A 528 3.59 -8.23 -7.51
CA ALA A 528 4.96 -8.60 -7.87
C ALA A 528 6.07 -7.71 -7.27
N SER A 529 5.70 -6.70 -6.49
CA SER A 529 6.60 -5.77 -5.82
C SER A 529 6.63 -5.95 -4.30
N VAL A 530 6.33 -7.15 -3.80
CA VAL A 530 6.56 -7.47 -2.40
C VAL A 530 7.39 -8.74 -2.20
N ILE A 531 8.05 -8.80 -1.05
CA ILE A 531 8.99 -9.85 -0.70
C ILE A 531 8.22 -10.96 0.00
N HIS A 532 8.20 -12.13 -0.61
CA HIS A 532 7.56 -13.29 -0.03
C HIS A 532 8.48 -14.03 0.96
N ASN A 533 7.86 -14.82 1.83
CA ASN A 533 8.55 -15.75 2.73
C ASN A 533 8.86 -17.09 2.03
N GLU A 534 9.63 -17.94 2.70
CA GLU A 534 10.08 -19.24 2.18
C GLU A 534 8.97 -20.19 1.73
N PHE A 535 7.74 -20.03 2.23
CA PHE A 535 6.58 -20.86 1.84
C PHE A 535 6.03 -20.50 0.46
N HIS A 536 6.39 -19.35 -0.10
CA HIS A 536 5.88 -18.95 -1.40
C HIS A 536 6.39 -19.88 -2.51
N PRO A 537 5.56 -20.26 -3.49
CA PRO A 537 5.96 -21.18 -4.55
C PRO A 537 7.24 -20.78 -5.29
N GLU A 538 7.59 -19.49 -5.37
CA GLU A 538 8.84 -19.08 -6.01
C GLU A 538 10.12 -19.67 -5.38
N PHE A 539 10.11 -20.04 -4.11
CA PHE A 539 11.26 -20.66 -3.44
C PHE A 539 11.34 -22.18 -3.64
N HIS A 540 10.25 -22.80 -4.11
CA HIS A 540 10.18 -24.24 -4.36
C HIS A 540 10.37 -24.62 -5.84
N TYR A 541 10.27 -23.65 -6.76
CA TYR A 541 10.46 -23.85 -8.18
C TYR A 541 11.80 -23.29 -8.68
N GLU A 542 12.42 -23.99 -9.62
CA GLU A 542 13.45 -23.40 -10.48
C GLU A 542 12.76 -22.60 -11.58
N ARG A 543 12.61 -21.29 -11.35
CA ARG A 543 11.97 -20.39 -12.31
C ARG A 543 12.80 -20.30 -13.59
N LYS A 544 12.17 -20.61 -14.72
CA LYS A 544 12.75 -20.32 -16.03
C LYS A 544 12.33 -18.91 -16.46
N PRO A 545 13.14 -18.20 -17.25
CA PRO A 545 12.68 -16.99 -17.90
C PRO A 545 11.40 -17.23 -18.72
N ASP A 546 10.35 -16.45 -18.48
CA ASP A 546 9.04 -16.55 -19.15
C ASP A 546 8.62 -15.15 -19.62
N ALA A 547 8.09 -15.05 -20.85
CA ALA A 547 7.65 -13.79 -21.45
C ALA A 547 6.67 -12.99 -20.56
N ASN A 548 5.82 -13.63 -19.77
CA ASN A 548 4.88 -12.94 -18.88
C ASN A 548 5.58 -12.13 -17.78
N LEU A 549 6.82 -12.48 -17.46
CA LEU A 549 7.64 -11.78 -16.48
C LEU A 549 8.53 -10.69 -17.12
N VAL A 550 8.31 -10.33 -18.40
CA VAL A 550 9.08 -9.30 -19.09
C VAL A 550 9.17 -8.01 -18.29
N ASN A 551 8.06 -7.51 -17.73
CA ASN A 551 8.04 -6.30 -16.92
C ASN A 551 8.80 -6.46 -15.58
N THR A 552 8.92 -7.68 -15.06
CA THR A 552 9.70 -7.92 -13.83
C THR A 552 11.21 -7.91 -14.10
N TYR A 553 11.64 -8.58 -15.17
CA TYR A 553 13.05 -8.67 -15.53
C TYR A 553 13.56 -7.42 -16.24
N PHE A 554 12.72 -6.77 -17.07
CA PHE A 554 13.01 -5.53 -17.77
C PHE A 554 12.86 -4.35 -16.80
N ASN A 555 13.85 -4.22 -15.90
CA ASN A 555 13.83 -3.28 -14.79
C ASN A 555 15.24 -2.69 -14.54
N SER A 556 15.32 -1.36 -14.39
CA SER A 556 16.57 -0.64 -14.15
C SER A 556 17.29 -1.09 -12.87
N THR A 557 16.57 -1.47 -11.81
CA THR A 557 17.18 -1.91 -10.54
C THR A 557 17.88 -3.26 -10.64
N ARG A 558 17.66 -4.01 -11.74
CA ARG A 558 18.38 -5.27 -12.01
C ARG A 558 19.75 -5.04 -12.63
N VAL A 559 19.98 -3.86 -13.21
CA VAL A 559 21.23 -3.47 -13.87
C VAL A 559 21.93 -2.31 -13.19
N ARG A 560 21.25 -1.59 -12.29
CA ARG A 560 21.79 -0.50 -11.48
C ARG A 560 21.66 -0.79 -10.00
N LYS A 561 22.76 -0.58 -9.28
CA LYS A 561 22.75 -0.58 -7.82
C LYS A 561 22.17 0.74 -7.34
N LEU A 562 21.27 0.67 -6.36
CA LEU A 562 20.74 1.83 -5.66
C LEU A 562 21.28 1.84 -4.24
N ASP A 563 21.83 2.98 -3.83
CA ASP A 563 22.28 3.17 -2.45
C ASP A 563 21.08 3.65 -1.62
N MET A 564 20.44 2.67 -0.97
CA MET A 564 19.27 2.89 -0.12
C MET A 564 19.71 3.26 1.30
N VAL A 565 19.02 4.21 1.90
CA VAL A 565 19.28 4.73 3.25
C VAL A 565 18.11 4.38 4.16
N GLN A 566 18.38 3.71 5.29
CA GLN A 566 17.34 3.44 6.29
C GLN A 566 16.96 4.74 7.03
N THR A 567 15.66 4.94 7.23
CA THR A 567 15.06 6.01 8.02
C THR A 567 14.00 5.45 8.97
N GLY A 568 13.71 6.12 10.08
CA GLY A 568 12.56 5.82 10.94
C GLY A 568 11.24 6.13 10.23
N ILE A 569 11.07 7.39 9.81
CA ILE A 569 9.90 7.86 9.04
C ILE A 569 10.32 8.59 7.77
N LEU A 570 9.41 8.65 6.79
CA LEU A 570 9.62 9.41 5.55
C LEU A 570 9.42 10.91 5.78
N PRO A 571 10.10 11.79 5.02
CA PRO A 571 9.93 13.24 5.10
C PRO A 571 8.60 13.74 4.52
N ASN A 572 7.72 12.84 4.09
CA ASN A 572 6.41 13.14 3.54
C ASN A 572 5.49 13.76 4.60
N ILE A 573 4.77 14.84 4.26
CA ILE A 573 3.83 15.51 5.16
C ILE A 573 2.83 14.55 5.83
N THR A 574 2.40 13.51 5.12
CA THR A 574 1.47 12.48 5.62
C THR A 574 2.02 11.72 6.82
N SER A 575 3.34 11.58 6.95
CA SER A 575 3.99 10.91 8.09
C SER A 575 3.73 11.63 9.42
N PHE A 576 3.30 12.89 9.40
CA PHE A 576 3.19 13.74 10.59
C PHE A 576 1.75 14.10 10.95
N THR A 577 0.77 13.72 10.12
CA THR A 577 -0.65 14.04 10.35
C THR A 577 -1.20 13.49 11.65
N ALA A 578 -0.63 12.40 12.18
CA ALA A 578 -1.03 11.81 13.44
C ALA A 578 -0.36 12.45 14.68
N THR A 579 0.72 13.21 14.48
CA THR A 579 1.65 13.61 15.56
C THR A 579 1.76 15.13 15.70
N ILE A 580 1.48 15.87 14.63
CA ILE A 580 1.51 17.33 14.60
C ILE A 580 0.11 17.84 14.23
N PRO A 581 -0.68 18.38 15.20
CA PRO A 581 -2.04 18.86 14.95
C PRO A 581 -2.15 19.90 13.83
N GLU A 582 -1.15 20.79 13.71
CA GLU A 582 -1.07 21.78 12.64
C GLU A 582 -0.94 21.13 11.26
N VAL A 583 -0.23 20.01 11.16
CA VAL A 583 -0.10 19.24 9.91
C VAL A 583 -1.39 18.49 9.60
N GLU A 584 -2.08 17.94 10.61
CA GLU A 584 -3.41 17.33 10.43
C GLU A 584 -4.39 18.35 9.83
N GLU A 585 -4.44 19.56 10.40
CA GLU A 585 -5.32 20.61 9.93
C GLU A 585 -4.95 21.10 8.52
N THR A 586 -3.65 21.26 8.26
CA THR A 586 -3.13 21.57 6.92
C THR A 586 -3.52 20.51 5.91
N TRP A 587 -3.45 19.23 6.27
CA TRP A 587 -3.77 18.11 5.39
C TRP A 587 -5.26 18.04 5.02
N LYS A 588 -6.16 18.52 5.90
CA LYS A 588 -7.60 18.65 5.57
C LYS A 588 -7.84 19.62 4.41
N ALA A 589 -6.92 20.56 4.16
CA ALA A 589 -6.98 21.49 3.03
C ALA A 589 -6.37 20.93 1.73
N ARG A 590 -5.93 19.67 1.69
CA ARG A 590 -5.28 19.04 0.52
C ARG A 590 -6.06 19.21 -0.78
N GLN A 591 -7.38 19.05 -0.78
CA GLN A 591 -8.17 19.15 -2.00
C GLN A 591 -8.04 20.53 -2.65
N ALA A 592 -8.08 21.60 -1.84
CA ALA A 592 -7.93 22.97 -2.35
C ALA A 592 -6.53 23.21 -2.92
N PHE A 593 -5.50 22.66 -2.27
CA PHE A 593 -4.12 22.67 -2.74
C PHE A 593 -3.98 21.97 -4.10
N GLU A 594 -4.54 20.77 -4.23
CA GLU A 594 -4.48 19.98 -5.47
C GLU A 594 -5.26 20.62 -6.62
N ASP A 595 -6.48 21.10 -6.34
CA ASP A 595 -7.31 21.81 -7.31
C ASP A 595 -6.61 23.07 -7.84
N ALA A 596 -5.87 23.78 -6.99
CA ALA A 596 -5.09 24.95 -7.38
C ALA A 596 -3.92 24.57 -8.30
N LEU A 597 -3.19 23.48 -8.01
CA LEU A 597 -2.14 22.98 -8.90
C LEU A 597 -2.69 22.51 -10.25
N VAL A 598 -3.85 21.85 -10.28
CA VAL A 598 -4.53 21.48 -11.53
C VAL A 598 -4.85 22.74 -12.35
N LYS A 599 -5.31 23.82 -11.70
CA LYS A 599 -5.57 25.10 -12.37
C LYS A 599 -4.30 25.75 -12.93
N VAL A 600 -3.19 25.69 -12.19
CA VAL A 600 -1.87 26.15 -12.66
C VAL A 600 -1.48 25.41 -13.95
N LEU A 601 -1.60 24.09 -13.96
CA LEU A 601 -1.30 23.27 -15.15
C LEU A 601 -2.19 23.62 -16.34
N ALA A 602 -3.43 24.04 -16.10
CA ALA A 602 -4.39 24.43 -17.14
C ALA A 602 -4.23 25.89 -17.64
N ALA A 603 -3.19 26.63 -17.20
CA ALA A 603 -2.99 28.01 -17.61
C ALA A 603 -2.89 28.17 -19.14
N SER A 604 -3.56 29.19 -19.68
CA SER A 604 -3.65 29.46 -21.13
C SER A 604 -2.46 30.23 -21.70
N SER A 605 -1.61 30.79 -20.84
CA SER A 605 -0.39 31.52 -21.23
C SER A 605 0.65 31.48 -20.10
N GLU A 606 1.89 31.85 -20.41
CA GLU A 606 2.97 31.94 -19.42
C GLU A 606 2.67 33.00 -18.36
N ALA A 607 2.14 34.16 -18.75
CA ALA A 607 1.71 35.18 -17.80
C ALA A 607 0.61 34.67 -16.85
N GLN A 608 -0.35 33.90 -17.37
CA GLN A 608 -1.38 33.30 -16.54
C GLN A 608 -0.81 32.19 -15.63
N PHE A 609 0.16 31.40 -16.12
CA PHE A 609 0.83 30.40 -15.32
C PHE A 609 1.48 31.04 -14.09
N GLU A 610 2.29 32.08 -14.29
CA GLU A 610 2.98 32.78 -13.19
C GLU A 610 1.97 33.43 -12.22
N GLN A 611 0.88 34.00 -12.73
CA GLN A 611 -0.20 34.52 -11.88
C GLN A 611 -0.83 33.41 -11.02
N LEU A 612 -1.31 32.33 -11.65
CA LEU A 612 -1.97 31.23 -10.95
C LEU A 612 -1.01 30.52 -9.99
N TYR A 613 0.28 30.45 -10.32
CA TYR A 613 1.30 29.86 -9.45
C TYR A 613 1.47 30.65 -8.16
N ASN A 614 1.57 31.98 -8.27
CA ASN A 614 1.65 32.85 -7.11
C ASN A 614 0.36 32.81 -6.26
N GLU A 615 -0.82 32.73 -6.90
CA GLU A 615 -2.09 32.52 -6.23
C GLU A 615 -2.13 31.16 -5.51
N PHE A 616 -1.60 30.10 -6.13
CA PHE A 616 -1.46 28.77 -5.52
C PHE A 616 -0.54 28.80 -4.29
N VAL A 617 0.65 29.39 -4.39
CA VAL A 617 1.57 29.47 -3.24
C VAL A 617 0.93 30.25 -2.10
N THR A 618 0.25 31.36 -2.39
CA THR A 618 -0.49 32.15 -1.40
C THR A 618 -1.60 31.31 -0.76
N LEU A 619 -2.37 30.56 -1.55
CA LEU A 619 -3.42 29.67 -1.04
C LEU A 619 -2.84 28.58 -0.14
N ALA A 620 -1.72 27.95 -0.55
CA ALA A 620 -1.06 26.91 0.21
C ALA A 620 -0.63 27.44 1.59
N GLU A 621 0.03 28.60 1.64
CA GLU A 621 0.45 29.24 2.89
C GLU A 621 -0.76 29.61 3.77
N GLN A 622 -1.82 30.17 3.20
CA GLN A 622 -3.06 30.46 3.93
C GLN A 622 -3.77 29.21 4.46
N SER A 623 -3.50 28.06 3.84
CA SER A 623 -4.07 26.76 4.22
C SER A 623 -3.17 25.98 5.18
N GLY A 624 -2.12 26.59 5.72
CA GLY A 624 -1.22 25.98 6.71
C GLY A 624 0.05 25.34 6.14
N TYR A 625 0.24 25.31 4.81
CA TYR A 625 1.51 24.88 4.20
C TYR A 625 2.60 25.98 4.29
N ASP A 626 2.75 26.57 5.47
CA ASP A 626 3.65 27.69 5.74
C ASP A 626 4.99 27.23 6.35
N ASP A 627 5.89 28.19 6.57
CA ASP A 627 7.22 27.90 7.12
C ASP A 627 7.18 27.50 8.60
N ALA A 628 6.12 27.89 9.34
CA ALA A 628 5.96 27.51 10.74
C ALA A 628 5.62 26.01 10.84
N THR A 629 4.68 25.54 10.01
CA THR A 629 4.33 24.13 9.91
C THR A 629 5.50 23.30 9.39
N LEU A 630 6.28 23.80 8.42
CA LEU A 630 7.49 23.13 7.95
C LEU A 630 8.55 22.98 9.06
N ALA A 631 8.71 23.99 9.91
CA ALA A 631 9.64 23.92 11.03
C ALA A 631 9.24 22.85 12.06
N LEU A 632 7.94 22.65 12.27
CA LEU A 632 7.42 21.54 13.08
C LEU A 632 7.75 20.19 12.43
N ILE A 633 7.48 20.07 11.12
CA ILE A 633 7.81 18.87 10.34
C ILE A 633 9.30 18.54 10.41
N ASP A 634 10.20 19.50 10.16
CA ASP A 634 11.66 19.27 10.19
C ASP A 634 12.13 18.82 11.58
N ARG A 635 11.64 19.48 12.64
CA ARG A 635 11.98 19.11 14.01
C ARG A 635 11.55 17.68 14.32
N THR A 636 10.28 17.36 14.07
CA THR A 636 9.74 16.01 14.34
C THR A 636 10.42 14.97 13.46
N PHE A 637 10.70 15.27 12.18
CA PHE A 637 11.45 14.37 11.30
C PHE A 637 12.81 13.99 11.92
N ARG A 638 13.55 14.95 12.49
CA ARG A 638 14.85 14.67 13.14
C ARG A 638 14.70 13.87 14.43
N GLU A 639 13.68 14.17 15.23
CA GLU A 639 13.41 13.46 16.48
C GLU A 639 13.08 11.99 16.21
N GLU A 640 12.19 11.75 15.25
CA GLU A 640 11.75 10.42 14.80
C GLU A 640 12.84 9.63 14.07
N ASN A 641 13.79 10.34 13.44
CA ASN A 641 14.93 9.75 12.76
C ASN A 641 16.23 9.85 13.56
N ALA A 642 16.20 10.13 14.86
CA ALA A 642 17.41 10.43 15.64
C ALA A 642 18.52 9.38 15.49
N GLU A 643 18.15 8.09 15.44
CA GLU A 643 19.07 6.96 15.25
C GLU A 643 19.59 6.80 13.81
N TYR A 644 18.91 7.41 12.84
CA TYR A 644 19.19 7.32 11.40
C TYR A 644 19.76 8.60 10.80
N MET A 645 19.84 9.70 11.58
CA MET A 645 20.30 11.00 11.08
C MET A 645 21.70 10.95 10.47
N ASP A 646 22.57 10.05 10.94
CA ASP A 646 23.90 9.86 10.35
C ASP A 646 23.86 9.28 8.93
N ASN A 647 22.85 8.47 8.61
CA ASN A 647 22.68 7.93 7.26
C ASN A 647 22.18 9.00 6.26
N LEU A 648 21.59 10.08 6.78
CA LEU A 648 21.01 11.18 6.01
C LEU A 648 21.98 12.35 5.77
N LYS A 649 23.23 12.22 6.26
CA LYS A 649 24.33 13.19 6.06
C LYS A 649 25.06 13.02 4.74
#